data_AF-A0A3A0DRR8-F1
#
_entry.id   AF-A0A3A0DRR8-F1
#
_cell.length_a   1.000
_cell.length_b   1.000
_cell.length_c   1.000
_cell.angle_alpha   90.00
_cell.angle_beta   90.00
_cell.angle_gamma   90.00
#
_symmetry.space_group_name_H-M   'P 1'
#
loop_
_entity.id
_entity.type
_entity.pdbx_description
1 polymer ?
#
loop_
_entity_poly.entity_id
_entity_poly.type
_entity_poly.pdbx_seq_one_letter_code
_entity_poly.pdbx_strand_id
1 'polypeptide(L)'
;MRLVHVVASIALWLPAGFTAADELADKIQPLVDAHRGRVAVAIKDLKTGASFEHNATEAMPTASLIKFPLMIAAYQAVEEGRLTLDDKLTLAESDKVPGSGILTPHFSAGAVISLRDAIELMIVYSDNTATNLVAEKVGLAATAELMEKLGCPETKMNAKVFRRDTSIFPERSKQYGLGSTTAADMVKLLEQLSDKKLVSGAASEKMLAHLYACEDKQKFPRYLPGVKIAHKTGSVNEVRTDAGLIDAPSGPIAICVLTNENQDKSWGDRNEAEILCGKIAQIAYRHFSGDEADAGQQESGVLKLGSSGMLVEALQRTLNQRMQPSPDLGVDGDFGPMTEGAVIEFQKSKGLEPTGVVGPETWAAMGPLVEHDPEATEPDAADAEPLAKEPADPLDGPPFVSCKAWTIVDGQTGQMLCGANEHKALDMASTTKMMTAYLVMKYLAAHPEALDETIVFSKRADETIGSTSALRAGEEVTVRELLYGMMLPSGNDATVAFAEHFGQRLAPGGSEAAVDSPREAYDAFVEAMNAMADELDMNDSRFTNTHGLTEENHKASAADLATLAYHALKLPLFREVVGAAQYGCTVKGPGGYERNVLWKNTNHLLRIEGYDGVKTGTTTAAGACLVSSGRRDDQSLIVVVLGAASSESRYVDTRNLFRYGWGRLAQQRGAP
;
A
#
# COMPACT_ATOMS: atom_id res chain seq x y z
N MET A 1 64.81 -58.09 26.45
CA MET A 1 63.67 -58.51 25.62
C MET A 1 62.54 -57.51 25.85
N ARG A 2 62.34 -56.56 24.94
CA ARG A 2 61.31 -55.50 25.08
C ARG A 2 60.20 -55.73 24.06
N LEU A 3 58.98 -55.69 24.57
CA LEU A 3 57.71 -55.85 23.87
C LEU A 3 57.58 -54.91 22.66
N VAL A 4 57.07 -55.45 21.57
CA VAL A 4 56.52 -54.71 20.42
C VAL A 4 55.10 -54.25 20.79
N HIS A 5 54.81 -52.96 20.68
CA HIS A 5 53.44 -52.44 20.68
C HIS A 5 53.09 -52.02 19.25
N VAL A 6 52.07 -52.68 18.71
CA VAL A 6 51.39 -52.30 17.47
C VAL A 6 50.40 -51.21 17.84
N VAL A 7 50.55 -50.02 17.26
CA VAL A 7 49.53 -48.95 17.33
C VAL A 7 48.75 -48.98 16.01
N ALA A 8 47.47 -49.32 16.11
CA ALA A 8 46.51 -49.24 15.02
C ALA A 8 46.02 -47.79 14.89
N SER A 9 46.29 -47.16 13.75
CA SER A 9 45.74 -45.85 13.40
C SER A 9 44.29 -46.01 12.94
N ILE A 10 43.34 -45.62 13.79
CA ILE A 10 41.93 -45.46 13.41
C ILE A 10 41.81 -44.14 12.65
N ALA A 11 41.56 -44.22 11.34
CA ALA A 11 41.16 -43.06 10.55
C ALA A 11 39.70 -42.73 10.89
N LEU A 12 39.50 -41.67 11.68
CA LEU A 12 38.19 -41.05 11.86
C LEU A 12 37.78 -40.39 10.55
N TRP A 13 36.79 -40.98 9.87
CA TRP A 13 35.99 -40.28 8.87
C TRP A 13 35.16 -39.22 9.59
N LEU A 14 35.54 -37.95 9.44
CA LEU A 14 34.66 -36.82 9.72
C LEU A 14 33.57 -36.80 8.64
N PRO A 15 32.28 -36.72 8.98
CA PRO A 15 31.26 -36.45 7.96
C PRO A 15 31.54 -35.08 7.32
N ALA A 16 31.44 -35.02 5.99
CA ALA A 16 31.56 -33.78 5.23
C ALA A 16 30.63 -32.72 5.84
N GLY A 17 31.18 -31.54 6.15
CA GLY A 17 30.38 -30.44 6.65
C GLY A 17 29.34 -30.01 5.62
N PHE A 18 28.11 -29.78 6.08
CA PHE A 18 27.07 -29.06 5.32
C PHE A 18 27.66 -27.73 4.82
N THR A 19 27.52 -27.44 3.52
CA THR A 19 27.99 -26.18 2.95
C THR A 19 26.88 -25.14 2.98
N ALA A 20 27.22 -23.85 3.00
CA ALA A 20 26.23 -22.76 2.94
C ALA A 20 25.32 -22.85 1.69
N ALA A 21 25.82 -23.42 0.59
CA ALA A 21 25.01 -23.66 -0.62
C ALA A 21 23.90 -24.70 -0.39
N ASP A 22 24.15 -25.73 0.42
CA ASP A 22 23.17 -26.77 0.74
C ASP A 22 22.03 -26.19 1.59
N GLU A 23 22.34 -25.30 2.54
CA GLU A 23 21.34 -24.64 3.39
C GLU A 23 20.45 -23.64 2.62
N LEU A 24 21.00 -22.97 1.61
CA LEU A 24 20.23 -22.05 0.77
C LEU A 24 19.30 -22.82 -0.19
N ALA A 25 19.79 -23.94 -0.72
CA ALA A 25 18.99 -24.83 -1.57
C ALA A 25 17.78 -25.40 -0.81
N ASP A 26 17.96 -25.86 0.42
CA ASP A 26 16.87 -26.40 1.26
C ASP A 26 15.74 -25.39 1.50
N LYS A 27 16.05 -24.08 1.50
CA LYS A 27 15.07 -23.01 1.72
C LYS A 27 14.39 -22.55 0.41
N ILE A 28 15.10 -22.57 -0.72
CA ILE A 28 14.59 -22.05 -2.01
C ILE A 28 13.90 -23.13 -2.84
N GLN A 29 14.44 -24.35 -2.87
CA GLN A 29 13.93 -25.42 -3.72
C GLN A 29 12.44 -25.74 -3.47
N PRO A 30 11.92 -25.75 -2.22
CA PRO A 30 10.50 -25.96 -1.99
C PRO A 30 9.60 -24.87 -2.61
N LEU A 31 10.06 -23.61 -2.64
CA LEU A 31 9.31 -22.51 -3.27
C LEU A 31 9.30 -22.64 -4.79
N VAL A 32 10.42 -23.09 -5.36
CA VAL A 32 10.54 -23.35 -6.79
C VAL A 32 9.64 -24.52 -7.21
N ASP A 33 9.67 -25.62 -6.46
CA ASP A 33 8.87 -26.82 -6.74
C ASP A 33 7.36 -26.57 -6.60
N ALA A 34 6.98 -25.67 -5.67
CA ALA A 34 5.59 -25.29 -5.46
C ALA A 34 5.06 -24.33 -6.54
N HIS A 35 5.92 -23.64 -7.29
CA HIS A 35 5.50 -22.64 -8.26
C HIS A 35 4.86 -23.28 -9.50
N ARG A 36 3.68 -22.78 -9.87
CA ARG A 36 2.93 -23.29 -11.04
C ARG A 36 3.39 -22.59 -12.32
N GLY A 37 4.56 -22.97 -12.79
CA GLY A 37 5.20 -22.45 -13.99
C GLY A 37 6.65 -22.92 -14.06
N ARG A 38 7.40 -22.42 -15.03
CA ARG A 38 8.85 -22.63 -15.10
C ARG A 38 9.56 -21.55 -14.31
N VAL A 39 10.57 -21.94 -13.54
CA VAL A 39 11.40 -21.02 -12.75
C VAL A 39 12.87 -21.26 -13.08
N ALA A 40 13.63 -20.18 -13.24
CA ALA A 40 15.08 -20.20 -13.23
C ALA A 40 15.60 -19.19 -12.20
N VAL A 41 16.56 -19.61 -11.39
CA VAL A 41 17.14 -18.83 -10.30
C VAL A 41 18.66 -18.92 -10.38
N ALA A 42 19.33 -17.79 -10.21
CA ALA A 42 20.76 -17.74 -9.95
C ALA A 42 21.00 -16.70 -8.84
N ILE A 43 21.79 -17.08 -7.84
CA ILE A 43 22.14 -16.25 -6.68
C ILE A 43 23.62 -16.42 -6.41
N LYS A 44 24.33 -15.32 -6.14
CA LYS A 44 25.74 -15.33 -5.78
C LYS A 44 26.04 -14.26 -4.74
N ASP A 45 26.60 -14.67 -3.60
CA ASP A 45 27.28 -13.74 -2.70
C ASP A 45 28.62 -13.34 -3.33
N LEU A 46 28.74 -12.07 -3.72
CA LEU A 46 29.90 -11.59 -4.45
C LEU A 46 31.17 -11.50 -3.58
N LYS A 47 31.03 -11.56 -2.25
CA LYS A 47 32.19 -11.56 -1.36
C LYS A 47 32.80 -12.94 -1.18
N THR A 48 31.98 -13.95 -0.90
CA THR A 48 32.47 -15.31 -0.63
C THR A 48 32.52 -16.19 -1.87
N GLY A 49 31.76 -15.84 -2.91
CA GLY A 49 31.56 -16.67 -4.09
C GLY A 49 30.56 -17.81 -3.90
N ALA A 50 29.94 -17.93 -2.72
CA ALA A 50 28.87 -18.89 -2.49
C ALA A 50 27.67 -18.61 -3.41
N SER A 51 27.08 -19.65 -3.98
CA SER A 51 26.04 -19.51 -5.00
C SER A 51 24.97 -20.59 -4.91
N PHE A 52 23.80 -20.27 -5.45
CA PHE A 52 22.69 -21.19 -5.70
C PHE A 52 22.19 -21.02 -7.13
N GLU A 53 21.92 -22.14 -7.81
CA GLU A 53 21.43 -22.16 -9.19
C GLU A 53 20.33 -23.20 -9.35
N HIS A 54 19.24 -22.81 -10.01
CA HIS A 54 18.16 -23.70 -10.44
C HIS A 54 17.77 -23.33 -11.88
N ASN A 55 17.88 -24.26 -12.84
CA ASN A 55 17.69 -24.01 -14.28
C ASN A 55 18.41 -22.75 -14.79
N ALA A 56 19.55 -22.39 -14.19
CA ALA A 56 20.15 -21.07 -14.35
C ALA A 56 20.63 -20.78 -15.78
N THR A 57 20.90 -21.81 -16.58
CA THR A 57 21.35 -21.72 -17.97
C THR A 57 20.21 -21.85 -18.98
N GLU A 58 18.97 -22.03 -18.53
CA GLU A 58 17.81 -22.15 -19.40
C GLU A 58 17.38 -20.77 -19.92
N ALA A 59 17.22 -20.65 -21.24
CA ALA A 59 16.74 -19.43 -21.85
C ALA A 59 15.23 -19.23 -21.59
N MET A 60 14.89 -18.12 -20.95
CA MET A 60 13.53 -17.73 -20.58
C MET A 60 13.16 -16.35 -21.13
N PRO A 61 11.86 -16.06 -21.33
CA PRO A 61 11.41 -14.72 -21.67
C PRO A 61 11.71 -13.73 -20.54
N THR A 62 11.98 -12.49 -20.93
CA THR A 62 12.44 -11.43 -20.01
C THR A 62 11.38 -10.41 -19.66
N ALA A 63 10.31 -10.30 -20.47
CA ALA A 63 9.45 -9.13 -20.45
C ALA A 63 10.32 -7.84 -20.45
N SER A 64 10.07 -6.90 -19.52
CA SER A 64 10.83 -5.64 -19.43
C SER A 64 12.23 -5.76 -18.81
N LEU A 65 12.65 -6.93 -18.29
CA LEU A 65 14.02 -7.10 -17.76
C LEU A 65 15.08 -6.87 -18.85
N ILE A 66 14.75 -7.11 -20.13
CA ILE A 66 15.65 -6.87 -21.27
C ILE A 66 16.11 -5.41 -21.42
N LYS A 67 15.43 -4.46 -20.76
CA LYS A 67 15.83 -3.05 -20.71
C LYS A 67 17.17 -2.85 -20.00
N PHE A 68 17.57 -3.77 -19.11
CA PHE A 68 18.91 -3.75 -18.50
C PHE A 68 20.03 -3.98 -19.53
N PRO A 69 20.01 -5.07 -20.33
CA PRO A 69 20.90 -5.23 -21.49
C PRO A 69 20.89 -4.05 -22.49
N LEU A 70 19.73 -3.46 -22.76
CA LEU A 70 19.64 -2.28 -23.62
C LEU A 70 20.36 -1.07 -23.01
N MET A 71 20.21 -0.83 -21.70
CA MET A 71 20.98 0.20 -21.00
C MET A 71 22.49 -0.05 -21.09
N ILE A 72 22.95 -1.30 -20.90
CA ILE A 72 24.37 -1.66 -21.04
C ILE A 72 24.87 -1.28 -22.44
N ALA A 73 24.10 -1.62 -23.49
CA ALA A 73 24.44 -1.26 -24.86
C ALA A 73 24.43 0.25 -25.13
N ALA A 74 23.53 1.00 -24.49
CA ALA A 74 23.51 2.46 -24.55
C ALA A 74 24.79 3.07 -23.95
N TYR A 75 25.18 2.61 -22.75
CA TYR A 75 26.41 3.07 -22.12
C TYR A 75 27.67 2.63 -22.87
N GLN A 76 27.68 1.44 -23.47
CA GLN A 76 28.76 1.00 -24.35
C GLN A 76 28.88 1.91 -25.58
N ALA A 77 27.76 2.31 -26.19
CA ALA A 77 27.76 3.24 -27.30
C ALA A 77 28.29 4.63 -26.92
N VAL A 78 28.02 5.08 -25.69
CA VAL A 78 28.58 6.32 -25.14
C VAL A 78 30.09 6.20 -24.91
N GLU A 79 30.55 5.09 -24.34
CA GLU A 79 31.99 4.82 -24.10
C GLU A 79 32.78 4.77 -25.41
N GLU A 80 32.18 4.21 -26.47
CA GLU A 80 32.76 4.17 -27.82
C GLU A 80 32.66 5.50 -28.58
N GLY A 81 32.06 6.53 -27.98
CA GLY A 81 31.87 7.85 -28.60
C GLY A 81 30.86 7.88 -29.75
N ARG A 82 30.01 6.86 -29.88
CA ARG A 82 28.95 6.80 -30.90
C ARG A 82 27.72 7.60 -30.49
N LEU A 83 27.48 7.75 -29.19
CA LEU A 83 26.40 8.53 -28.60
C LEU A 83 26.93 9.40 -27.46
N THR A 84 26.15 10.39 -27.04
CA THR A 84 26.36 11.10 -25.78
C THR A 84 25.11 11.02 -24.91
N LEU A 85 25.27 11.07 -23.59
CA LEU A 85 24.13 11.08 -22.66
C LEU A 85 23.22 12.31 -22.83
N ASP A 86 23.73 13.37 -23.47
CA ASP A 86 22.99 14.60 -23.73
C ASP A 86 22.30 14.63 -25.11
N ASP A 87 22.47 13.57 -25.91
CA ASP A 87 21.82 13.42 -27.20
C ASP A 87 20.31 13.60 -27.06
N LYS A 88 19.73 14.42 -27.94
CA LYS A 88 18.32 14.80 -27.86
C LYS A 88 17.45 13.78 -28.60
N LEU A 89 16.48 13.25 -27.86
CA LEU A 89 15.44 12.36 -28.33
C LEU A 89 14.15 13.17 -28.44
N THR A 90 13.63 13.29 -29.67
CA THR A 90 12.34 13.94 -29.89
C THR A 90 11.26 12.88 -29.91
N LEU A 91 10.27 13.01 -29.05
CA LEU A 91 9.11 12.11 -28.98
C LEU A 91 8.15 12.41 -30.14
N ALA A 92 8.00 11.50 -31.10
CA ALA A 92 6.94 11.58 -32.10
C ALA A 92 5.66 10.88 -31.62
N GLU A 93 4.51 11.24 -32.20
CA GLU A 93 3.24 10.53 -31.88
C GLU A 93 3.33 9.03 -32.24
N SER A 94 4.08 8.66 -33.29
CA SER A 94 4.28 7.27 -33.69
C SER A 94 5.13 6.44 -32.71
N ASP A 95 5.92 7.09 -31.86
CA ASP A 95 6.79 6.44 -30.89
C ASP A 95 6.03 6.01 -29.64
N LYS A 96 4.91 6.68 -29.35
CA LYS A 96 4.08 6.40 -28.18
C LYS A 96 3.47 5.00 -28.28
N VAL A 97 3.77 4.19 -27.27
CA VAL A 97 3.25 2.84 -27.11
C VAL A 97 2.55 2.68 -25.75
N PRO A 98 1.56 1.76 -25.64
CA PRO A 98 0.83 1.54 -24.40
C PRO A 98 1.67 0.81 -23.34
N GLY A 99 1.06 0.55 -22.18
CA GLY A 99 1.69 -0.14 -21.04
C GLY A 99 2.39 0.83 -20.08
N SER A 100 3.40 0.35 -19.37
CA SER A 100 4.12 1.13 -18.36
C SER A 100 4.91 2.29 -18.97
N GLY A 101 4.88 3.44 -18.30
CA GLY A 101 5.68 4.61 -18.66
C GLY A 101 5.02 5.93 -18.31
N ILE A 102 5.83 6.99 -18.37
CA ILE A 102 5.47 8.38 -18.11
C ILE A 102 5.27 9.14 -19.44
N LEU A 103 6.04 8.82 -20.48
CA LEU A 103 6.05 9.59 -21.73
C LEU A 103 4.73 9.54 -22.48
N THR A 104 4.15 8.35 -22.64
CA THR A 104 2.87 8.19 -23.36
C THR A 104 1.71 8.96 -22.70
N PRO A 105 1.44 8.78 -21.39
CA PRO A 105 0.29 9.43 -20.75
C PRO A 105 0.49 10.92 -20.43
N HIS A 106 1.72 11.41 -20.29
CA HIS A 106 1.98 12.74 -19.73
C HIS A 106 2.69 13.72 -20.68
N PHE A 107 3.28 13.25 -21.77
CA PHE A 107 4.04 14.11 -22.68
C PHE A 107 3.40 14.20 -24.07
N SER A 108 3.38 15.40 -24.64
CA SER A 108 2.92 15.64 -26.02
C SER A 108 4.03 15.32 -27.02
N ALA A 109 3.69 14.92 -28.26
CA ALA A 109 4.70 14.84 -29.30
C ALA A 109 5.39 16.19 -29.54
N GLY A 110 6.64 16.12 -29.96
CA GLY A 110 7.57 17.24 -30.01
C GLY A 110 8.33 17.48 -28.71
N ALA A 111 7.97 16.81 -27.61
CA ALA A 111 8.77 16.82 -26.39
C ALA A 111 10.18 16.31 -26.67
N VAL A 112 11.18 16.97 -26.09
CA VAL A 112 12.59 16.63 -26.26
C VAL A 112 13.17 16.23 -24.90
N ILE A 113 13.72 15.03 -24.82
CA ILE A 113 14.39 14.50 -23.63
C ILE A 113 15.83 14.09 -23.97
N SER A 114 16.72 14.06 -22.97
CA SER A 114 18.07 13.54 -23.19
C SER A 114 18.09 12.01 -23.25
N LEU A 115 19.11 11.42 -23.88
CA LEU A 115 19.33 9.97 -23.83
C LEU A 115 19.43 9.45 -22.39
N ARG A 116 20.08 10.21 -21.50
CA ARG A 116 20.13 9.92 -20.07
C ARG A 116 18.75 9.84 -19.43
N ASP A 117 17.89 10.85 -19.65
CA ASP A 117 16.55 10.87 -19.04
C ASP A 117 15.69 9.74 -19.61
N ALA A 118 15.84 9.41 -20.90
CA ALA A 118 15.15 8.28 -21.51
C ALA A 118 15.61 6.93 -20.92
N ILE A 119 16.91 6.75 -20.68
CA ILE A 119 17.45 5.57 -19.98
C ILE A 119 16.88 5.50 -18.55
N GLU A 120 16.84 6.63 -17.85
CA GLU A 120 16.28 6.70 -16.50
C GLU A 120 14.81 6.30 -16.48
N LEU A 121 13.96 6.90 -17.32
CA LEU A 121 12.54 6.52 -17.44
C LEU A 121 12.37 5.04 -17.83
N MET A 122 13.23 4.53 -18.72
CA MET A 122 13.24 3.13 -19.17
C MET A 122 13.54 2.15 -18.02
N ILE A 123 14.40 2.52 -17.07
CA ILE A 123 14.78 1.64 -15.95
C ILE A 123 13.86 1.86 -14.75
N VAL A 124 13.67 3.11 -14.33
CA VAL A 124 12.96 3.51 -13.10
C VAL A 124 11.47 3.19 -13.17
N TYR A 125 10.81 3.60 -14.25
CA TYR A 125 9.36 3.43 -14.46
C TYR A 125 9.03 2.34 -15.47
N SER A 126 10.04 1.62 -15.96
CA SER A 126 9.90 0.65 -17.03
C SER A 126 9.19 1.24 -18.27
N ASP A 127 9.50 2.49 -18.62
CA ASP A 127 8.79 3.22 -19.68
C ASP A 127 8.99 2.57 -21.07
N ASN A 128 7.91 2.11 -21.69
CA ASN A 128 7.94 1.42 -22.98
C ASN A 128 8.28 2.34 -24.17
N THR A 129 7.82 3.59 -24.12
CA THR A 129 8.10 4.58 -25.16
C THR A 129 9.55 5.03 -25.08
N ALA A 130 10.06 5.30 -23.88
CA ALA A 130 11.47 5.60 -23.66
C ALA A 130 12.36 4.42 -24.11
N THR A 131 11.94 3.18 -23.83
CA THR A 131 12.63 1.97 -24.31
C THR A 131 12.80 1.97 -25.83
N ASN A 132 11.74 2.30 -26.57
CA ASN A 132 11.78 2.34 -28.03
C ASN A 132 12.67 3.48 -28.55
N LEU A 133 12.63 4.65 -27.92
CA LEU A 133 13.51 5.78 -28.26
C LEU A 133 14.99 5.44 -28.04
N VAL A 134 15.32 4.77 -26.93
CA VAL A 134 16.68 4.29 -26.65
C VAL A 134 17.08 3.20 -27.66
N ALA A 135 16.20 2.23 -27.91
CA ALA A 135 16.47 1.15 -28.87
C ALA A 135 16.70 1.67 -30.30
N GLU A 136 16.03 2.76 -30.70
CA GLU A 136 16.25 3.41 -31.99
C GLU A 136 17.66 4.01 -32.11
N LYS A 137 18.19 4.61 -31.04
CA LYS A 137 19.56 5.16 -31.04
C LYS A 137 20.63 4.09 -30.94
N VAL A 138 20.39 3.06 -30.14
CA VAL A 138 21.40 2.04 -29.82
C VAL A 138 21.44 0.94 -30.88
N GLY A 139 20.27 0.48 -31.33
CA GLY A 139 20.10 -0.61 -32.29
C GLY A 139 20.03 -1.99 -31.64
N LEU A 140 19.00 -2.77 -31.99
CA LEU A 140 18.77 -4.13 -31.47
C LEU A 140 19.94 -5.09 -31.79
N ALA A 141 20.51 -5.00 -33.00
CA ALA A 141 21.64 -5.83 -33.41
C ALA A 141 22.89 -5.52 -32.59
N ALA A 142 23.19 -4.24 -32.35
CA ALA A 142 24.32 -3.83 -31.52
C ALA A 142 24.16 -4.31 -30.07
N THR A 143 22.96 -4.26 -29.51
CA THR A 143 22.66 -4.85 -28.20
C THR A 143 22.94 -6.36 -28.20
N ALA A 144 22.44 -7.08 -29.20
CA ALA A 144 22.62 -8.53 -29.32
C ALA A 144 24.09 -8.95 -29.48
N GLU A 145 24.86 -8.23 -30.30
CA GLU A 145 26.30 -8.46 -30.50
C GLU A 145 27.10 -8.16 -29.24
N LEU A 146 26.74 -7.11 -28.49
CA LEU A 146 27.39 -6.81 -27.22
C LEU A 146 27.16 -7.91 -26.20
N MET A 147 25.92 -8.41 -26.08
CA MET A 147 25.63 -9.51 -25.15
C MET A 147 26.42 -10.77 -25.51
N GLU A 148 26.60 -11.09 -26.79
CA GLU A 148 27.49 -12.18 -27.22
C GLU A 148 28.95 -11.93 -26.81
N LYS A 149 29.48 -10.72 -27.03
CA LYS A 149 30.85 -10.35 -26.63
C LYS A 149 31.07 -10.44 -25.12
N LEU A 150 30.06 -10.12 -24.33
CA LEU A 150 30.06 -10.27 -22.87
C LEU A 150 29.84 -11.74 -22.43
N GLY A 151 29.67 -12.66 -23.38
CA GLY A 151 29.46 -14.08 -23.15
C GLY A 151 28.10 -14.38 -22.53
N CYS A 152 27.07 -13.66 -22.96
CA CYS A 152 25.65 -13.81 -22.62
C CYS A 152 24.82 -14.03 -23.90
N PRO A 153 25.10 -15.10 -24.68
CA PRO A 153 24.54 -15.26 -26.03
C PRO A 153 23.02 -15.49 -26.07
N GLU A 154 22.41 -15.91 -24.96
CA GLU A 154 20.96 -16.10 -24.87
C GLU A 154 20.21 -14.80 -24.52
N THR A 155 20.95 -13.77 -24.12
CA THR A 155 20.43 -12.45 -23.78
C THR A 155 20.20 -11.61 -25.04
N LYS A 156 18.96 -11.57 -25.51
CA LYS A 156 18.57 -10.93 -26.79
C LYS A 156 17.32 -10.10 -26.63
N MET A 157 17.38 -8.84 -27.08
CA MET A 157 16.18 -8.03 -27.31
C MET A 157 15.70 -8.31 -28.73
N ASN A 158 14.54 -8.96 -28.85
CA ASN A 158 14.10 -9.51 -30.12
C ASN A 158 13.45 -8.47 -31.02
N ALA A 159 12.75 -7.50 -30.45
CA ALA A 159 11.98 -6.46 -31.14
C ALA A 159 11.86 -5.20 -30.27
N LYS A 160 11.37 -4.10 -30.85
CA LYS A 160 10.89 -2.94 -30.09
C LYS A 160 9.57 -3.27 -29.38
N VAL A 161 9.34 -2.60 -28.25
CA VAL A 161 8.15 -2.80 -27.39
C VAL A 161 6.89 -2.46 -28.18
N PHE A 162 5.88 -3.35 -28.17
CA PHE A 162 4.64 -3.27 -28.96
C PHE A 162 4.83 -3.11 -30.48
N ARG A 163 5.99 -3.54 -31.01
CA ARG A 163 6.35 -3.44 -32.43
C ARG A 163 7.02 -4.72 -32.90
N ARG A 164 6.31 -5.84 -32.84
CA ARG A 164 6.84 -7.18 -33.17
C ARG A 164 7.32 -7.30 -34.61
N ASP A 165 6.77 -6.49 -35.51
CA ASP A 165 7.19 -6.30 -36.89
C ASP A 165 8.64 -5.83 -37.03
N THR A 166 9.20 -5.20 -36.00
CA THR A 166 10.61 -4.77 -35.97
C THR A 166 11.59 -5.87 -35.55
N SER A 167 11.12 -7.11 -35.41
CA SER A 167 11.94 -8.16 -34.85
C SER A 167 13.11 -8.55 -35.75
N ILE A 168 14.31 -8.59 -35.17
CA ILE A 168 15.53 -9.12 -35.81
C ILE A 168 15.76 -10.61 -35.50
N PHE A 169 14.95 -11.20 -34.62
CA PHE A 169 14.95 -12.62 -34.29
C PHE A 169 13.51 -13.19 -34.31
N PRO A 170 12.88 -13.37 -35.49
CA PRO A 170 11.46 -13.70 -35.58
C PRO A 170 11.04 -14.98 -34.85
N GLU A 171 11.87 -16.03 -34.90
CA GLU A 171 11.60 -17.28 -34.19
C GLU A 171 11.73 -17.11 -32.67
N ARG A 172 12.74 -16.37 -32.19
CA ARG A 172 12.85 -16.03 -30.76
C ARG A 172 11.72 -15.12 -30.30
N SER A 173 11.24 -14.19 -31.14
CA SER A 173 10.05 -13.38 -30.83
C SER A 173 8.79 -14.22 -30.68
N LYS A 174 8.65 -15.32 -31.42
CA LYS A 174 7.54 -16.27 -31.23
C LYS A 174 7.67 -17.03 -29.93
N GLN A 175 8.88 -17.44 -29.57
CA GLN A 175 9.12 -18.27 -28.41
C GLN A 175 9.16 -17.48 -27.08
N TYR A 176 9.76 -16.29 -27.08
CA TYR A 176 10.13 -15.54 -25.87
C TYR A 176 9.55 -14.13 -25.83
N GLY A 177 8.78 -13.72 -26.86
CA GLY A 177 8.25 -12.37 -26.95
C GLY A 177 9.34 -11.31 -27.09
N LEU A 178 9.27 -10.26 -26.25
CA LEU A 178 10.11 -9.06 -26.37
C LEU A 178 11.62 -9.35 -26.32
N GLY A 179 12.03 -10.32 -25.49
CA GLY A 179 13.43 -10.68 -25.33
C GLY A 179 13.60 -11.93 -24.48
N SER A 180 14.78 -12.51 -24.54
CA SER A 180 15.16 -13.71 -23.78
C SER A 180 16.45 -13.47 -23.01
N THR A 181 16.69 -14.25 -21.96
CA THR A 181 17.95 -14.32 -21.19
C THR A 181 18.03 -15.63 -20.41
N THR A 182 19.13 -15.87 -19.70
CA THR A 182 19.26 -16.91 -18.67
C THR A 182 19.52 -16.25 -17.30
N ALA A 183 19.19 -16.93 -16.20
CA ALA A 183 19.47 -16.37 -14.87
C ALA A 183 20.99 -16.22 -14.63
N ALA A 184 21.78 -17.15 -15.16
CA ALA A 184 23.24 -17.11 -15.13
C ALA A 184 23.81 -15.90 -15.91
N ASP A 185 23.28 -15.58 -17.09
CA ASP A 185 23.69 -14.40 -17.87
C ASP A 185 23.47 -13.12 -17.05
N MET A 186 22.30 -12.98 -16.43
CA MET A 186 21.97 -11.80 -15.64
C MET A 186 22.86 -11.65 -14.40
N VAL A 187 23.10 -12.73 -13.64
CA VAL A 187 24.01 -12.69 -12.48
C VAL A 187 25.44 -12.37 -12.92
N LYS A 188 25.91 -12.89 -14.05
CA LYS A 188 27.24 -12.55 -14.61
C LYS A 188 27.37 -11.08 -14.98
N LEU A 189 26.32 -10.46 -15.54
CA LEU A 189 26.29 -9.04 -15.84
C LEU A 189 26.29 -8.20 -14.55
N LEU A 190 25.51 -8.60 -13.55
CA LEU A 190 25.43 -7.95 -12.24
C LEU A 190 26.75 -8.04 -11.46
N GLU A 191 27.47 -9.17 -11.55
CA GLU A 191 28.81 -9.32 -10.97
C GLU A 191 29.79 -8.33 -11.61
N GLN A 192 29.83 -8.24 -12.95
CA GLN A 192 30.68 -7.27 -13.65
C GLN A 192 30.29 -5.81 -13.33
N LEU A 193 29.00 -5.55 -13.13
CA LEU A 193 28.49 -4.23 -12.74
C LEU A 193 28.95 -3.86 -11.32
N SER A 194 28.81 -4.78 -10.36
CA SER A 194 29.27 -4.60 -8.97
C SER A 194 30.78 -4.39 -8.89
N ASP A 195 31.54 -5.14 -9.69
CA ASP A 195 33.00 -5.00 -9.82
C ASP A 195 33.43 -3.72 -10.55
N LYS A 196 32.49 -2.92 -11.05
CA LYS A 196 32.72 -1.72 -11.87
C LYS A 196 33.52 -2.01 -13.16
N LYS A 197 33.36 -3.20 -13.72
CA LYS A 197 34.01 -3.65 -14.96
C LYS A 197 33.07 -3.66 -16.17
N LEU A 198 31.76 -3.55 -15.94
CA LEU A 198 30.78 -3.54 -17.03
C LEU A 198 30.83 -2.20 -17.79
N VAL A 199 31.21 -2.26 -19.08
CA VAL A 199 31.54 -1.12 -19.93
C VAL A 199 32.78 -0.35 -19.44
N SER A 200 32.66 0.37 -18.33
CA SER A 200 33.73 1.10 -17.65
C SER A 200 33.32 1.38 -16.20
N GLY A 201 34.26 1.79 -15.35
CA GLY A 201 33.93 2.09 -13.94
C GLY A 201 32.92 3.23 -13.78
N ALA A 202 33.08 4.30 -14.56
CA ALA A 202 32.17 5.44 -14.55
C ALA A 202 30.79 5.10 -15.15
N ALA A 203 30.75 4.27 -16.19
CA ALA A 203 29.48 3.77 -16.75
C ALA A 203 28.76 2.85 -15.75
N SER A 204 29.49 1.94 -15.09
CA SER A 204 28.93 1.05 -14.06
C SER A 204 28.26 1.83 -12.94
N GLU A 205 28.90 2.88 -12.42
CA GLU A 205 28.34 3.71 -11.35
C GLU A 205 27.03 4.39 -11.74
N LYS A 206 26.93 4.88 -12.99
CA LYS A 206 25.70 5.51 -13.49
C LYS A 206 24.60 4.47 -13.73
N MET A 207 24.93 3.30 -14.27
CA MET A 207 23.98 2.20 -14.43
C MET A 207 23.44 1.72 -13.08
N LEU A 208 24.28 1.61 -12.05
CA LEU A 208 23.85 1.31 -10.68
C LEU A 208 22.89 2.37 -10.15
N ALA A 209 23.16 3.66 -10.37
CA ALA A 209 22.28 4.73 -9.93
C ALA A 209 20.86 4.60 -10.51
N HIS A 210 20.73 4.28 -11.81
CA HIS A 210 19.42 4.03 -12.41
C HIS A 210 18.71 2.81 -11.80
N LEU A 211 19.45 1.72 -11.52
CA LEU A 211 18.87 0.50 -10.94
C LEU A 211 18.44 0.68 -9.48
N TYR A 212 19.19 1.43 -8.66
CA TYR A 212 18.77 1.78 -7.29
C TYR A 212 17.53 2.67 -7.26
N ALA A 213 17.33 3.47 -8.30
CA ALA A 213 16.16 4.32 -8.45
C ALA A 213 14.92 3.57 -8.94
N CYS A 214 14.99 2.26 -9.24
CA CYS A 214 13.83 1.47 -9.66
C CYS A 214 12.68 1.56 -8.63
N GLU A 215 11.50 1.96 -9.08
CA GLU A 215 10.32 2.23 -8.23
C GLU A 215 9.47 0.98 -7.97
N ASP A 216 9.67 -0.11 -8.72
CA ASP A 216 8.91 -1.36 -8.50
C ASP A 216 9.30 -2.01 -7.16
N LYS A 217 8.40 -1.97 -6.18
CA LYS A 217 8.60 -2.58 -4.85
C LYS A 217 7.85 -3.91 -4.69
N GLN A 218 7.27 -4.46 -5.76
CA GLN A 218 6.38 -5.63 -5.70
C GLN A 218 7.13 -6.96 -5.67
N LYS A 219 8.42 -6.97 -6.06
CA LYS A 219 9.27 -8.18 -6.17
C LYS A 219 10.39 -8.19 -5.13
N PHE A 220 11.67 -8.02 -5.50
CA PHE A 220 12.77 -8.11 -4.53
C PHE A 220 12.64 -7.19 -3.30
N PRO A 221 12.21 -5.92 -3.42
CA PRO A 221 12.07 -5.05 -2.25
C PRO A 221 10.91 -5.41 -1.32
N ARG A 222 9.96 -6.24 -1.77
CA ARG A 222 8.66 -6.50 -1.11
C ARG A 222 8.78 -6.85 0.36
N TYR A 223 9.77 -7.66 0.71
CA TYR A 223 9.96 -8.18 2.06
C TYR A 223 11.27 -7.75 2.72
N LEU A 224 11.91 -6.72 2.16
CA LEU A 224 13.20 -6.19 2.60
C LEU A 224 13.12 -4.67 2.82
N PRO A 225 12.22 -4.19 3.70
CA PRO A 225 12.06 -2.76 3.94
C PRO A 225 13.37 -2.16 4.49
N GLY A 226 13.82 -1.06 3.91
CA GLY A 226 15.05 -0.36 4.31
C GLY A 226 16.35 -0.94 3.72
N VAL A 227 16.29 -2.08 3.04
CA VAL A 227 17.44 -2.64 2.30
C VAL A 227 17.55 -1.94 0.95
N LYS A 228 18.77 -1.54 0.58
CA LYS A 228 19.03 -0.95 -0.74
C LYS A 228 19.16 -2.07 -1.78
N ILE A 229 18.41 -1.94 -2.87
CA ILE A 229 18.36 -2.93 -3.93
C ILE A 229 18.45 -2.20 -5.28
N ALA A 230 19.47 -2.52 -6.07
CA ALA A 230 19.62 -2.06 -7.45
C ALA A 230 19.08 -3.14 -8.38
N HIS A 231 17.90 -2.97 -8.96
CA HIS A 231 17.26 -4.03 -9.74
C HIS A 231 16.47 -3.53 -10.95
N LYS A 232 16.11 -4.48 -11.82
CA LYS A 232 15.18 -4.24 -12.92
C LYS A 232 14.17 -5.38 -13.02
N THR A 233 12.90 -5.01 -13.03
CA THR A 233 11.79 -5.96 -13.15
C THR A 233 11.31 -6.15 -14.58
N GLY A 234 10.56 -7.24 -14.81
CA GLY A 234 9.82 -7.51 -16.03
C GLY A 234 8.53 -8.26 -15.73
N SER A 235 7.42 -7.81 -16.33
CA SER A 235 6.12 -8.46 -16.22
C SER A 235 5.40 -8.42 -17.58
N VAL A 236 4.89 -9.56 -18.02
CA VAL A 236 3.79 -9.73 -18.99
C VAL A 236 2.98 -10.93 -18.55
N ASN A 237 1.70 -11.08 -18.89
CA ASN A 237 0.78 -12.11 -18.35
C ASN A 237 1.45 -13.41 -17.84
N GLU A 238 2.15 -14.17 -18.68
CA GLU A 238 2.75 -15.47 -18.35
C GLU A 238 4.17 -15.43 -17.74
N VAL A 239 4.76 -14.24 -17.58
CA VAL A 239 6.18 -14.03 -17.25
C VAL A 239 6.32 -12.99 -16.14
N ARG A 240 7.06 -13.31 -15.09
CA ARG A 240 7.55 -12.35 -14.10
C ARG A 240 9.04 -12.56 -13.87
N THR A 241 9.79 -11.48 -13.88
CA THR A 241 11.25 -11.54 -13.76
C THR A 241 11.74 -10.38 -12.90
N ASP A 242 12.81 -10.62 -12.15
CA ASP A 242 13.56 -9.58 -11.47
C ASP A 242 15.03 -9.98 -11.41
N ALA A 243 15.93 -9.01 -11.61
CA ALA A 243 17.36 -9.22 -11.50
C ALA A 243 18.03 -7.98 -10.91
N GLY A 244 18.94 -8.16 -9.96
CA GLY A 244 19.55 -7.05 -9.27
C GLY A 244 20.64 -7.40 -8.26
N LEU A 245 21.17 -6.36 -7.63
CA LEU A 245 22.11 -6.40 -6.51
C LEU A 245 21.39 -6.00 -5.23
N ILE A 246 21.52 -6.82 -4.19
CA ILE A 246 21.02 -6.54 -2.85
C ILE A 246 22.20 -6.14 -1.97
N ASP A 247 22.14 -4.96 -1.35
CA ASP A 247 23.16 -4.50 -0.42
C ASP A 247 22.97 -5.20 0.94
N ALA A 248 23.72 -6.27 1.19
CA ALA A 248 23.76 -6.92 2.50
C ALA A 248 24.95 -6.45 3.35
N PRO A 249 24.84 -6.51 4.70
CA PRO A 249 25.94 -6.14 5.59
C PRO A 249 27.22 -6.95 5.37
N SER A 250 27.07 -8.21 4.94
CA SER A 250 28.18 -9.10 4.65
C SER A 250 28.88 -8.78 3.34
N GLY A 251 28.16 -8.22 2.36
CA GLY A 251 28.61 -7.90 1.00
C GLY A 251 27.44 -7.87 0.02
N PRO A 252 27.63 -7.39 -1.22
CA PRO A 252 26.55 -7.38 -2.21
C PRO A 252 26.21 -8.79 -2.70
N ILE A 253 24.91 -9.06 -2.85
CA ILE A 253 24.38 -10.31 -3.41
C ILE A 253 23.86 -10.03 -4.82
N ALA A 254 24.36 -10.74 -5.82
CA ALA A 254 23.77 -10.75 -7.17
C ALA A 254 22.69 -11.83 -7.26
N ILE A 255 21.52 -11.47 -7.77
CA ILE A 255 20.37 -12.37 -7.84
C ILE A 255 19.58 -12.13 -9.15
N CYS A 256 19.12 -13.23 -9.75
CA CYS A 256 18.16 -13.21 -10.84
C CYS A 256 17.11 -14.30 -10.61
N VAL A 257 15.84 -13.93 -10.72
CA VAL A 257 14.70 -14.85 -10.71
C VAL A 257 13.90 -14.62 -11.98
N LEU A 258 13.76 -15.67 -12.79
CA LEU A 258 12.97 -15.69 -14.01
C LEU A 258 11.83 -16.68 -13.84
N THR A 259 10.63 -16.27 -14.23
CA THR A 259 9.47 -17.17 -14.29
C THR A 259 8.81 -17.06 -15.65
N ASN A 260 8.29 -18.18 -16.15
CA ASN A 260 7.59 -18.27 -17.42
C ASN A 260 6.49 -19.33 -17.34
N GLU A 261 5.53 -19.30 -18.28
CA GLU A 261 4.40 -20.23 -18.30
C GLU A 261 3.66 -20.24 -16.96
N ASN A 262 3.64 -19.08 -16.30
CA ASN A 262 2.95 -18.91 -15.03
C ASN A 262 1.46 -19.18 -15.25
N GLN A 263 0.91 -20.11 -14.46
CA GLN A 263 -0.52 -20.36 -14.44
C GLN A 263 -1.27 -19.14 -13.90
N ASP A 264 -0.72 -18.50 -12.86
CA ASP A 264 -1.20 -17.21 -12.39
C ASP A 264 -0.74 -16.08 -13.33
N LYS A 265 -1.67 -15.66 -14.20
CA LYS A 265 -1.49 -14.57 -15.17
C LYS A 265 -2.02 -13.22 -14.65
N SER A 266 -2.52 -13.17 -13.41
CA SER A 266 -3.10 -11.97 -12.83
C SER A 266 -2.06 -10.86 -12.64
N TRP A 267 -2.50 -9.61 -12.65
CA TRP A 267 -1.66 -8.46 -12.34
C TRP A 267 -2.00 -7.93 -10.95
N GLY A 268 -0.99 -7.49 -10.21
CA GLY A 268 -1.14 -6.90 -8.88
C GLY A 268 -0.35 -7.63 -7.81
N ASP A 269 -0.39 -7.11 -6.59
CA ASP A 269 0.48 -7.50 -5.47
C ASP A 269 0.29 -8.94 -4.97
N ARG A 270 -0.68 -9.68 -5.52
CA ARG A 270 -1.01 -11.07 -5.17
C ARG A 270 -0.44 -12.09 -6.15
N ASN A 271 0.16 -11.63 -7.25
CA ASN A 271 0.65 -12.54 -8.26
C ASN A 271 1.70 -13.52 -7.70
N GLU A 272 1.48 -14.82 -7.89
CA GLU A 272 2.31 -15.89 -7.32
C GLU A 272 3.79 -15.74 -7.67
N ALA A 273 4.08 -15.39 -8.93
CA ALA A 273 5.45 -15.27 -9.42
C ALA A 273 6.14 -13.98 -8.90
N GLU A 274 5.40 -12.90 -8.66
CA GLU A 274 5.96 -11.69 -8.03
C GLU A 274 6.29 -11.94 -6.55
N ILE A 275 5.40 -12.62 -5.83
CA ILE A 275 5.63 -13.09 -4.46
C ILE A 275 6.83 -14.02 -4.40
N LEU A 276 6.95 -14.97 -5.34
CA LEU A 276 8.08 -15.88 -5.43
C LEU A 276 9.41 -15.11 -5.56
N CYS A 277 9.48 -14.12 -6.46
CA CYS A 277 10.66 -13.26 -6.60
C CYS A 277 11.03 -12.61 -5.26
N GLY A 278 10.05 -12.02 -4.56
CA GLY A 278 10.27 -11.39 -3.26
C GLY A 278 10.73 -12.35 -2.16
N LYS A 279 10.12 -13.54 -2.07
CA LYS A 279 10.48 -14.56 -1.07
C LYS A 279 11.91 -15.07 -1.29
N ILE A 280 12.27 -15.37 -2.54
CA ILE A 280 13.63 -15.82 -2.87
C ILE A 280 14.66 -14.75 -2.50
N ALA A 281 14.40 -13.47 -2.79
CA ALA A 281 15.27 -12.36 -2.39
C ALA A 281 15.40 -12.24 -0.86
N GLN A 282 14.29 -12.37 -0.12
CA GLN A 282 14.32 -12.35 1.35
C GLN A 282 15.17 -13.48 1.93
N ILE A 283 15.00 -14.70 1.41
CA ILE A 283 15.75 -15.88 1.85
C ILE A 283 17.24 -15.68 1.56
N ALA A 284 17.59 -15.24 0.35
CA ALA A 284 18.98 -14.96 -0.03
C ALA A 284 19.61 -13.90 0.90
N TYR A 285 18.92 -12.78 1.12
CA TYR A 285 19.40 -11.71 2.00
C TYR A 285 19.65 -12.20 3.43
N ARG A 286 18.67 -12.89 4.04
CA ARG A 286 18.79 -13.38 5.42
C ARG A 286 19.92 -14.40 5.57
N HIS A 287 20.00 -15.35 4.64
CA HIS A 287 21.01 -16.39 4.65
C HIS A 287 22.42 -15.80 4.63
N PHE A 288 22.71 -14.88 3.71
CA PHE A 288 24.06 -14.28 3.61
C PHE A 288 24.31 -13.16 4.63
N SER A 289 23.28 -12.58 5.24
CA SER A 289 23.45 -11.54 6.29
C SER A 289 23.71 -12.12 7.68
N GLY A 290 23.50 -13.43 7.89
CA GLY A 290 23.63 -14.07 9.21
C GLY A 290 22.50 -13.75 10.18
N ASP A 291 21.37 -13.24 9.64
CA ASP A 291 20.20 -12.82 10.41
C ASP A 291 19.27 -14.04 10.63
N GLU A 292 19.72 -14.99 11.46
CA GLU A 292 18.90 -16.12 11.91
C GLU A 292 18.05 -15.75 13.14
N ALA A 293 17.41 -14.59 13.11
CA ALA A 293 16.37 -14.24 14.06
C ALA A 293 15.02 -14.82 13.58
N ASP A 294 14.72 -16.01 14.11
CA ASP A 294 13.38 -16.59 14.33
C ASP A 294 12.54 -16.95 13.08
N ALA A 295 12.89 -18.06 12.42
CA ALA A 295 12.05 -18.76 11.44
C ALA A 295 10.96 -19.62 12.12
N GLY A 296 10.29 -19.07 13.13
CA GLY A 296 9.50 -19.83 14.10
C GLY A 296 8.12 -19.28 14.40
N GLN A 297 7.39 -18.66 13.46
CA GLN A 297 5.94 -18.41 13.62
C GLN A 297 5.26 -17.92 12.33
N GLN A 298 5.00 -18.80 11.34
CA GLN A 298 3.89 -18.62 10.38
C GLN A 298 3.62 -19.87 9.51
N GLU A 299 3.41 -21.04 10.12
CA GLU A 299 2.73 -22.17 9.46
C GLU A 299 1.86 -22.93 10.47
N SER A 300 0.86 -22.27 11.04
CA SER A 300 -0.32 -23.01 11.49
C SER A 300 -1.42 -22.72 10.48
N GLY A 301 -2.13 -23.75 10.00
CA GLY A 301 -3.35 -23.61 9.19
C GLY A 301 -4.51 -22.95 9.96
N VAL A 302 -4.19 -22.07 10.90
CA VAL A 302 -5.10 -21.27 11.70
C VAL A 302 -5.01 -19.85 11.15
N LEU A 303 -6.05 -19.41 10.44
CA LEU A 303 -6.15 -18.02 10.01
C LEU A 303 -6.95 -17.21 11.01
N LYS A 304 -6.57 -15.95 11.23
CA LYS A 304 -7.25 -15.02 12.13
C LYS A 304 -7.01 -13.60 11.64
N LEU A 305 -7.66 -12.62 12.27
CA LEU A 305 -7.39 -11.22 11.99
C LEU A 305 -5.89 -10.91 12.01
N GLY A 306 -5.39 -10.33 10.92
CA GLY A 306 -3.97 -10.06 10.69
C GLY A 306 -3.19 -11.19 9.99
N SER A 307 -3.79 -12.36 9.75
CA SER A 307 -3.27 -13.34 8.79
C SER A 307 -3.30 -12.75 7.39
N SER A 308 -2.35 -13.13 6.54
CA SER A 308 -2.34 -12.74 5.14
C SER A 308 -1.75 -13.82 4.25
N GLY A 309 -2.02 -13.76 2.95
CA GLY A 309 -1.55 -14.70 1.94
C GLY A 309 -2.65 -15.54 1.31
N MET A 310 -2.25 -16.48 0.44
CA MET A 310 -3.14 -17.20 -0.48
C MET A 310 -4.25 -18.00 0.20
N LEU A 311 -4.01 -18.52 1.42
CA LEU A 311 -5.02 -19.22 2.22
C LEU A 311 -6.17 -18.29 2.63
N VAL A 312 -5.89 -17.00 2.81
CA VAL A 312 -6.90 -15.97 3.07
C VAL A 312 -7.67 -15.60 1.81
N GLU A 313 -7.02 -15.52 0.64
CA GLU A 313 -7.73 -15.30 -0.63
C GLU A 313 -8.70 -16.43 -0.94
N ALA A 314 -8.23 -17.67 -0.82
CA ALA A 314 -9.03 -18.86 -1.04
C ALA A 314 -10.21 -18.92 -0.05
N LEU A 315 -9.99 -18.53 1.20
CA LEU A 315 -11.05 -18.31 2.18
C LEU A 315 -12.06 -17.25 1.72
N GLN A 316 -11.61 -16.07 1.30
CA GLN A 316 -12.48 -14.97 0.85
C GLN A 316 -13.31 -15.36 -0.39
N ARG A 317 -12.73 -16.03 -1.40
CA ARG A 317 -13.47 -16.58 -2.57
C ARG A 317 -14.51 -17.59 -2.12
N THR A 318 -14.12 -18.49 -1.23
CA THR A 318 -15.00 -19.55 -0.75
C THR A 318 -16.19 -18.97 0.01
N LEU A 319 -15.96 -17.95 0.83
CA LEU A 319 -17.01 -17.22 1.55
C LEU A 319 -17.93 -16.48 0.56
N ASN A 320 -17.38 -15.77 -0.43
CA ASN A 320 -18.15 -15.08 -1.47
C ASN A 320 -19.05 -16.01 -2.26
N GLN A 321 -18.56 -17.19 -2.63
CA GLN A 321 -19.32 -18.13 -3.45
C GLN A 321 -20.36 -18.93 -2.65
N ARG A 322 -20.04 -19.29 -1.39
CA ARG A 322 -20.82 -20.29 -0.63
C ARG A 322 -21.78 -19.71 0.39
N MET A 323 -21.61 -18.45 0.76
CA MET A 323 -22.57 -17.76 1.64
C MET A 323 -23.69 -17.12 0.81
N GLN A 324 -24.92 -17.14 1.34
CA GLN A 324 -26.07 -16.48 0.74
C GLN A 324 -26.79 -15.62 1.80
N PRO A 325 -26.90 -14.30 1.60
CA PRO A 325 -26.30 -13.52 0.51
C PRO A 325 -24.75 -13.58 0.54
N SER A 326 -24.12 -13.37 -0.62
CA SER A 326 -22.66 -13.28 -0.72
C SER A 326 -22.15 -12.09 0.11
N PRO A 327 -21.06 -12.24 0.88
CA PRO A 327 -20.48 -11.15 1.65
C PRO A 327 -19.76 -10.08 0.81
N ASP A 328 -19.64 -10.28 -0.51
CA ASP A 328 -18.98 -9.35 -1.45
C ASP A 328 -17.59 -8.87 -0.98
N LEU A 329 -16.81 -9.81 -0.44
CA LEU A 329 -15.47 -9.56 0.04
C LEU A 329 -14.54 -9.24 -1.12
N GLY A 330 -13.65 -8.27 -0.93
CA GLY A 330 -12.49 -8.13 -1.79
C GLY A 330 -11.67 -9.42 -1.82
N VAL A 331 -11.27 -9.83 -3.04
CA VAL A 331 -10.24 -10.79 -3.48
C VAL A 331 -8.85 -10.64 -2.85
N ASP A 332 -8.82 -10.35 -1.57
CA ASP A 332 -7.93 -9.62 -0.69
C ASP A 332 -6.55 -10.14 -0.23
N GLY A 333 -6.53 -11.43 0.10
CA GLY A 333 -5.41 -12.07 0.76
C GLY A 333 -5.06 -11.49 2.12
N ASP A 334 -5.72 -10.43 2.58
CA ASP A 334 -5.55 -9.87 3.91
C ASP A 334 -6.75 -10.27 4.76
N PHE A 335 -6.47 -10.96 5.87
CA PHE A 335 -7.51 -11.40 6.79
C PHE A 335 -7.84 -10.20 7.66
N GLY A 336 -8.57 -9.27 7.05
CA GLY A 336 -9.04 -8.05 7.66
C GLY A 336 -10.41 -8.24 8.32
N PRO A 337 -10.95 -7.18 8.94
CA PRO A 337 -12.21 -7.23 9.66
C PRO A 337 -13.41 -7.71 8.82
N MET A 338 -13.41 -7.46 7.50
CA MET A 338 -14.46 -7.93 6.60
C MET A 338 -14.41 -9.46 6.42
N THR A 339 -13.22 -10.02 6.27
CA THR A 339 -13.01 -11.47 6.17
C THR A 339 -13.28 -12.15 7.50
N GLU A 340 -12.84 -11.57 8.61
CA GLU A 340 -13.19 -12.03 9.95
C GLU A 340 -14.70 -12.04 10.17
N GLY A 341 -15.40 -10.95 9.81
CA GLY A 341 -16.86 -10.88 9.89
C GLY A 341 -17.55 -11.96 9.07
N ALA A 342 -17.09 -12.19 7.84
CA ALA A 342 -17.63 -13.26 7.00
C ALA A 342 -17.33 -14.66 7.55
N VAL A 343 -16.16 -14.89 8.17
CA VAL A 343 -15.83 -16.14 8.87
C VAL A 343 -16.73 -16.36 10.07
N ILE A 344 -16.99 -15.32 10.86
CA ILE A 344 -17.90 -15.37 12.02
C ILE A 344 -19.30 -15.76 11.55
N GLU A 345 -19.81 -15.10 10.51
CA GLU A 345 -21.14 -15.40 9.96
C GLU A 345 -21.21 -16.79 9.35
N PHE A 346 -20.14 -17.23 8.68
CA PHE A 346 -20.00 -18.60 8.20
C PHE A 346 -20.04 -19.61 9.36
N GLN A 347 -19.26 -19.40 10.43
CA GLN A 347 -19.22 -20.25 11.62
C GLN A 347 -20.61 -20.37 12.27
N LYS A 348 -21.32 -19.24 12.46
CA LYS A 348 -22.70 -19.22 12.95
C LYS A 348 -23.62 -20.05 12.06
N SER A 349 -23.52 -19.90 10.73
CA SER A 349 -24.35 -20.63 9.78
C SER A 349 -24.12 -22.16 9.81
N LYS A 350 -22.96 -22.61 10.32
CA LYS A 350 -22.58 -24.01 10.45
C LYS A 350 -22.69 -24.55 11.87
N GLY A 351 -23.16 -23.74 12.83
CA GLY A 351 -23.28 -24.14 14.25
C GLY A 351 -21.93 -24.31 14.95
N LEU A 352 -20.88 -23.65 14.46
CA LEU A 352 -19.56 -23.60 15.09
C LEU A 352 -19.45 -22.40 16.04
N GLU A 353 -18.49 -22.45 16.98
CA GLU A 353 -18.16 -21.31 17.82
C GLU A 353 -17.68 -20.12 16.96
N PRO A 354 -18.32 -18.93 17.06
CA PRO A 354 -18.11 -17.78 16.18
C PRO A 354 -16.86 -16.99 16.58
N THR A 355 -15.71 -17.64 16.51
CA THR A 355 -14.43 -17.11 16.99
C THR A 355 -13.77 -16.13 16.03
N GLY A 356 -14.18 -16.08 14.75
CA GLY A 356 -13.49 -15.32 13.71
C GLY A 356 -12.12 -15.88 13.33
N VAL A 357 -11.73 -16.99 13.97
CA VAL A 357 -10.51 -17.74 13.70
C VAL A 357 -10.85 -18.97 12.87
N VAL A 358 -10.24 -19.10 11.71
CA VAL A 358 -10.39 -20.27 10.85
C VAL A 358 -9.41 -21.33 11.31
N GLY A 359 -9.84 -22.13 12.29
CA GLY A 359 -9.16 -23.34 12.74
C GLY A 359 -9.60 -24.60 11.99
N PRO A 360 -9.10 -25.79 12.38
CA PRO A 360 -9.40 -27.07 11.73
C PRO A 360 -10.90 -27.36 11.55
N GLU A 361 -11.72 -27.02 12.55
CA GLU A 361 -13.17 -27.23 12.50
C GLU A 361 -13.86 -26.32 11.47
N THR A 362 -13.39 -25.08 11.34
CA THR A 362 -13.93 -24.11 10.36
C THR A 362 -13.56 -24.52 8.94
N TRP A 363 -12.32 -24.99 8.73
CA TRP A 363 -11.91 -25.56 7.44
C TRP A 363 -12.72 -26.80 7.06
N ALA A 364 -12.92 -27.72 8.02
CA ALA A 364 -13.71 -28.92 7.79
C ALA A 364 -15.17 -28.57 7.40
N ALA A 365 -15.78 -27.59 8.06
CA ALA A 365 -17.13 -27.13 7.74
C ALA A 365 -17.23 -26.37 6.42
N MET A 366 -16.13 -25.72 5.99
CA MET A 366 -16.04 -24.96 4.74
C MET A 366 -15.90 -25.87 3.52
N GLY A 367 -15.25 -27.03 3.66
CA GLY A 367 -14.99 -27.96 2.56
C GLY A 367 -13.85 -27.48 1.64
N PRO A 368 -13.66 -28.09 0.45
CA PRO A 368 -12.58 -27.74 -0.48
C PRO A 368 -12.63 -26.25 -0.85
N LEU A 369 -11.51 -25.55 -0.93
CA LEU A 369 -11.51 -24.12 -1.21
C LEU A 369 -11.80 -23.82 -2.69
N VAL A 370 -12.36 -22.65 -2.93
CA VAL A 370 -12.64 -22.12 -4.27
C VAL A 370 -11.38 -21.42 -4.75
N GLU A 371 -10.66 -22.07 -5.67
CA GLU A 371 -9.35 -21.62 -6.12
C GLU A 371 -9.42 -20.64 -7.31
N HIS A 372 -10.55 -20.63 -8.04
CA HIS A 372 -10.74 -19.88 -9.29
C HIS A 372 -12.11 -19.16 -9.33
N ASP A 373 -12.15 -18.00 -9.98
CA ASP A 373 -13.40 -17.29 -10.31
C ASP A 373 -14.22 -18.07 -11.36
N PRO A 374 -15.55 -17.88 -11.44
CA PRO A 374 -16.35 -18.48 -12.52
C PRO A 374 -15.86 -18.00 -13.89
N GLU A 375 -15.93 -18.88 -14.89
CA GLU A 375 -15.52 -18.59 -16.27
C GLU A 375 -16.27 -17.38 -16.84
N ALA A 376 -15.52 -16.40 -17.33
CA ALA A 376 -16.07 -15.23 -18.01
C ALA A 376 -16.70 -15.63 -19.36
N THR A 377 -17.77 -14.94 -19.75
CA THR A 377 -18.43 -15.12 -21.05
C THR A 377 -17.48 -14.88 -22.22
N GLU A 378 -17.63 -15.69 -23.27
CA GLU A 378 -16.84 -15.68 -24.51
C GLU A 378 -16.76 -14.26 -25.15
N PRO A 379 -15.58 -13.83 -25.64
CA PRO A 379 -15.33 -12.46 -26.13
C PRO A 379 -16.31 -11.98 -27.20
N ASP A 380 -16.68 -12.86 -28.13
CA ASP A 380 -17.57 -12.52 -29.25
C ASP A 380 -18.99 -12.15 -28.80
N ALA A 381 -19.42 -12.62 -27.62
CA ALA A 381 -20.71 -12.23 -27.04
C ALA A 381 -20.65 -10.89 -26.29
N ALA A 382 -19.46 -10.51 -25.78
CA ALA A 382 -19.24 -9.24 -25.09
C ALA A 382 -19.03 -8.07 -26.06
N ASP A 383 -18.42 -8.32 -27.23
CA ASP A 383 -18.12 -7.30 -28.25
C ASP A 383 -19.33 -6.95 -29.14
N ALA A 384 -20.42 -7.75 -29.09
CA ALA A 384 -21.60 -7.58 -29.94
C ALA A 384 -22.58 -6.49 -29.46
N GLU A 385 -22.44 -6.00 -28.22
CA GLU A 385 -23.23 -4.87 -27.73
C GLU A 385 -22.42 -3.57 -27.82
N PRO A 386 -22.73 -2.66 -28.77
CA PRO A 386 -22.07 -1.37 -28.81
C PRO A 386 -22.41 -0.57 -27.55
N LEU A 387 -21.40 -0.33 -26.71
CA LEU A 387 -21.51 0.58 -25.58
C LEU A 387 -21.84 1.98 -26.11
N ALA A 388 -23.03 2.47 -25.77
CA ALA A 388 -23.41 3.83 -26.06
C ALA A 388 -22.40 4.78 -25.40
N LYS A 389 -21.73 5.61 -26.22
CA LYS A 389 -20.85 6.66 -25.69
C LYS A 389 -21.69 7.73 -25.03
N GLU A 390 -21.37 8.05 -23.79
CA GLU A 390 -21.97 9.20 -23.11
C GLU A 390 -21.53 10.52 -23.77
N PRO A 391 -22.31 11.61 -23.60
CA PRO A 391 -21.93 12.94 -24.06
C PRO A 391 -20.58 13.40 -23.48
N ALA A 392 -19.95 14.37 -24.13
CA ALA A 392 -18.77 15.03 -23.56
C ALA A 392 -19.12 15.75 -22.26
N ASP A 393 -18.20 15.71 -21.29
CA ASP A 393 -18.40 16.35 -20.00
C ASP A 393 -18.65 17.86 -20.15
N PRO A 394 -19.63 18.43 -19.41
CA PRO A 394 -19.86 19.86 -19.39
C PRO A 394 -18.66 20.60 -18.79
N LEU A 395 -18.22 21.67 -19.46
CA LEU A 395 -17.14 22.55 -18.98
C LEU A 395 -17.60 23.51 -17.87
N ASP A 396 -18.92 23.63 -17.70
CA ASP A 396 -19.62 24.39 -16.67
C ASP A 396 -20.19 23.45 -15.60
N GLY A 397 -19.66 23.53 -14.37
CA GLY A 397 -20.13 22.66 -13.30
C GLY A 397 -19.18 22.56 -12.11
N PRO A 398 -19.56 21.78 -11.08
CA PRO A 398 -18.65 21.40 -10.03
C PRO A 398 -17.46 20.61 -10.61
N PRO A 399 -16.28 20.66 -9.96
CA PRO A 399 -15.12 19.92 -10.42
C PRO A 399 -15.36 18.40 -10.36
N PHE A 400 -14.66 17.66 -11.21
CA PHE A 400 -14.61 16.21 -11.07
C PHE A 400 -13.96 15.83 -9.74
N VAL A 401 -14.65 14.95 -9.02
CA VAL A 401 -14.21 14.41 -7.72
C VAL A 401 -14.44 12.91 -7.69
N SER A 402 -13.57 12.20 -6.97
CA SER A 402 -13.64 10.75 -6.84
C SER A 402 -14.59 10.27 -5.73
N CYS A 403 -15.03 11.17 -4.86
CA CYS A 403 -15.82 10.84 -3.68
C CYS A 403 -17.29 10.52 -3.97
N LYS A 404 -17.88 9.66 -3.13
CA LYS A 404 -19.28 9.23 -3.24
C LYS A 404 -20.26 10.34 -2.90
N ALA A 405 -19.91 11.21 -1.95
CA ALA A 405 -20.70 12.36 -1.54
C ALA A 405 -19.81 13.52 -1.06
N TRP A 406 -20.29 14.74 -1.26
CA TRP A 406 -19.62 15.95 -0.76
C TRP A 406 -20.59 17.11 -0.55
N THR A 407 -20.20 18.08 0.28
CA THR A 407 -20.89 19.37 0.41
C THR A 407 -19.91 20.51 0.70
N ILE A 408 -20.30 21.72 0.33
CA ILE A 408 -19.59 22.98 0.61
C ILE A 408 -20.55 23.91 1.36
N VAL A 409 -20.10 24.44 2.49
CA VAL A 409 -20.87 25.30 3.39
C VAL A 409 -20.11 26.59 3.67
N ASP A 410 -20.81 27.72 3.73
CA ASP A 410 -20.27 28.99 4.26
C ASP A 410 -19.95 28.81 5.75
N GLY A 411 -18.66 28.89 6.10
CA GLY A 411 -18.19 28.66 7.46
C GLY A 411 -18.59 29.75 8.46
N GLN A 412 -19.10 30.90 8.01
CA GLN A 412 -19.60 31.97 8.88
C GLN A 412 -21.09 31.78 9.20
N THR A 413 -21.88 31.45 8.20
CA THR A 413 -23.35 31.39 8.32
C THR A 413 -23.86 29.98 8.61
N GLY A 414 -23.13 28.95 8.18
CA GLY A 414 -23.58 27.56 8.17
C GLY A 414 -24.48 27.22 6.98
N GLN A 415 -24.68 28.16 6.04
CA GLN A 415 -25.53 27.93 4.87
C GLN A 415 -24.82 27.04 3.84
N MET A 416 -25.49 25.99 3.39
CA MET A 416 -25.02 25.15 2.29
C MET A 416 -24.99 25.93 0.97
N LEU A 417 -23.85 25.87 0.29
CA LEU A 417 -23.63 26.51 -1.02
C LEU A 417 -23.98 25.56 -2.16
N CYS A 418 -23.48 24.33 -2.08
CA CYS A 418 -23.74 23.26 -3.05
C CYS A 418 -23.16 21.93 -2.54
N GLY A 419 -23.68 20.82 -3.06
CA GLY A 419 -23.22 19.47 -2.77
C GLY A 419 -23.54 18.50 -3.90
N ALA A 420 -23.08 17.26 -3.75
CA ALA A 420 -23.59 16.13 -4.51
C ALA A 420 -23.75 14.93 -3.58
N ASN A 421 -24.94 14.29 -3.62
CA ASN A 421 -25.33 13.22 -2.70
C ASN A 421 -25.17 13.64 -1.22
N GLU A 422 -25.34 14.91 -0.93
CA GLU A 422 -25.01 15.53 0.36
C GLU A 422 -25.80 14.95 1.54
N HIS A 423 -27.03 14.48 1.28
CA HIS A 423 -27.94 13.83 2.24
C HIS A 423 -27.83 12.29 2.24
N LYS A 424 -26.92 11.71 1.45
CA LYS A 424 -26.75 10.26 1.42
C LYS A 424 -26.00 9.79 2.67
N ALA A 425 -26.66 8.98 3.50
CA ALA A 425 -26.03 8.33 4.64
C ALA A 425 -24.95 7.32 4.18
N LEU A 426 -23.70 7.58 4.55
CA LEU A 426 -22.52 6.75 4.22
C LEU A 426 -21.72 6.43 5.48
N ASP A 427 -20.86 5.41 5.43
CA ASP A 427 -19.90 5.20 6.51
C ASP A 427 -18.98 6.41 6.60
N MET A 428 -18.82 6.94 7.81
CA MET A 428 -18.11 8.21 8.04
C MET A 428 -16.69 8.01 8.58
N ALA A 429 -16.34 6.79 8.99
CA ALA A 429 -15.07 6.46 9.62
C ALA A 429 -14.75 7.42 10.79
N SER A 430 -13.47 7.74 11.04
CA SER A 430 -13.05 8.61 12.15
C SER A 430 -13.57 10.05 12.13
N THR A 431 -14.34 10.50 11.12
CA THR A 431 -15.05 11.80 11.27
C THR A 431 -16.08 11.73 12.40
N THR A 432 -16.50 10.52 12.83
CA THR A 432 -17.24 10.25 14.07
C THR A 432 -16.65 10.97 15.29
N LYS A 433 -15.33 11.04 15.38
CA LYS A 433 -14.64 11.66 16.54
C LYS A 433 -14.93 13.14 16.69
N MET A 434 -15.41 13.80 15.64
CA MET A 434 -15.91 15.16 15.74
C MET A 434 -17.10 15.27 16.69
N MET A 435 -18.01 14.28 16.69
CA MET A 435 -19.16 14.27 17.60
C MET A 435 -18.70 14.02 19.03
N THR A 436 -17.82 13.05 19.24
CA THR A 436 -17.19 12.78 20.55
C THR A 436 -16.48 14.03 21.09
N ALA A 437 -15.64 14.67 20.27
CA ALA A 437 -14.94 15.89 20.63
C ALA A 437 -15.91 17.05 20.90
N TYR A 438 -16.94 17.20 20.09
CA TYR A 438 -17.94 18.27 20.25
C TYR A 438 -18.69 18.13 21.57
N LEU A 439 -19.16 16.92 21.92
CA LEU A 439 -19.82 16.66 23.20
C LEU A 439 -18.92 17.01 24.40
N VAL A 440 -17.70 16.47 24.43
CA VAL A 440 -16.75 16.71 25.52
C VAL A 440 -16.41 18.19 25.61
N MET A 441 -16.10 18.85 24.49
CA MET A 441 -15.73 20.28 24.51
C MET A 441 -16.91 21.21 24.78
N LYS A 442 -18.15 20.83 24.41
CA LYS A 442 -19.39 21.56 24.80
C LYS A 442 -19.56 21.51 26.32
N TYR A 443 -19.30 20.36 26.95
CA TYR A 443 -19.30 20.23 28.41
C TYR A 443 -18.20 21.06 29.07
N LEU A 444 -16.97 20.99 28.56
CA LEU A 444 -15.80 21.72 29.09
C LEU A 444 -15.95 23.24 28.95
N ALA A 445 -16.72 23.73 27.97
CA ALA A 445 -17.04 25.15 27.87
C ALA A 445 -17.88 25.66 29.06
N ALA A 446 -18.69 24.78 29.67
CA ALA A 446 -19.45 25.08 30.89
C ALA A 446 -18.68 24.71 32.18
N HIS A 447 -17.75 23.76 32.09
CA HIS A 447 -16.99 23.19 33.22
C HIS A 447 -15.48 23.18 32.92
N PRO A 448 -14.84 24.36 32.84
CA PRO A 448 -13.44 24.47 32.42
C PRO A 448 -12.46 23.78 33.39
N GLU A 449 -12.82 23.60 34.66
CA GLU A 449 -12.06 22.86 35.65
C GLU A 449 -11.84 21.39 35.28
N ALA A 450 -12.76 20.80 34.50
CA ALA A 450 -12.66 19.41 34.07
C ALA A 450 -11.55 19.18 33.03
N LEU A 451 -10.93 20.24 32.49
CA LEU A 451 -9.76 20.12 31.59
C LEU A 451 -8.54 19.50 32.28
N ASP A 452 -8.41 19.73 33.58
CA ASP A 452 -7.26 19.29 34.37
C ASP A 452 -7.56 17.98 35.13
N GLU A 453 -8.75 17.39 34.93
CA GLU A 453 -9.07 16.04 35.41
C GLU A 453 -8.17 15.01 34.72
N THR A 454 -7.72 14.02 35.51
CA THR A 454 -6.95 12.88 35.01
C THR A 454 -7.89 11.77 34.58
N ILE A 455 -7.65 11.26 33.37
CA ILE A 455 -8.24 10.02 32.86
C ILE A 455 -7.24 8.90 33.06
N VAL A 456 -7.67 7.84 33.75
CA VAL A 456 -6.93 6.57 33.85
C VAL A 456 -7.41 5.67 32.73
N PHE A 457 -6.51 5.23 31.85
CA PHE A 457 -6.86 4.36 30.74
C PHE A 457 -7.35 3.00 31.24
N SER A 458 -8.57 2.64 30.88
CA SER A 458 -9.09 1.30 31.13
C SER A 458 -8.43 0.30 30.17
N LYS A 459 -8.52 -0.98 30.53
CA LYS A 459 -8.11 -2.06 29.63
C LYS A 459 -8.92 -2.04 28.32
N ARG A 460 -10.20 -1.66 28.37
CA ARG A 460 -11.06 -1.55 27.18
C ARG A 460 -10.57 -0.45 26.25
N ALA A 461 -10.20 0.72 26.79
CA ALA A 461 -9.64 1.81 26.01
C ALA A 461 -8.34 1.38 25.32
N ASP A 462 -7.38 0.82 26.07
CA ASP A 462 -6.09 0.33 25.54
C ASP A 462 -6.26 -0.74 24.44
N GLU A 463 -7.15 -1.72 24.66
CA GLU A 463 -7.41 -2.81 23.71
C GLU A 463 -8.28 -2.39 22.51
N THR A 464 -8.71 -1.13 22.43
CA THR A 464 -9.51 -0.65 21.29
C THR A 464 -8.64 -0.59 20.03
N ILE A 465 -9.00 -1.42 19.04
CA ILE A 465 -8.27 -1.57 17.79
C ILE A 465 -8.29 -0.31 16.92
N GLY A 466 -7.33 -0.19 16.01
CA GLY A 466 -7.24 0.88 15.01
C GLY A 466 -6.24 1.97 15.38
N SER A 467 -6.46 3.19 14.89
CA SER A 467 -5.63 4.34 15.25
C SER A 467 -5.66 4.56 16.77
N THR A 468 -4.51 4.90 17.35
CA THR A 468 -4.32 4.94 18.80
C THR A 468 -3.61 6.22 19.24
N SER A 469 -3.95 6.72 20.42
CA SER A 469 -3.16 7.70 21.17
C SER A 469 -1.91 7.06 21.81
N ALA A 470 -1.78 5.74 21.70
CA ALA A 470 -0.69 4.91 22.18
C ALA A 470 -0.54 4.97 23.71
N LEU A 471 -1.65 5.16 24.43
CA LEU A 471 -1.72 5.08 25.89
C LEU A 471 -2.14 3.67 26.32
N ARG A 472 -1.61 3.22 27.45
CA ARG A 472 -1.75 1.85 27.96
C ARG A 472 -2.65 1.80 29.18
N ALA A 473 -3.22 0.63 29.46
CA ALA A 473 -4.05 0.42 30.63
C ALA A 473 -3.32 0.82 31.93
N GLY A 474 -4.00 1.63 32.74
CA GLY A 474 -3.48 2.20 33.98
C GLY A 474 -2.56 3.42 33.80
N GLU A 475 -2.28 3.86 32.58
CA GLU A 475 -1.66 5.15 32.36
C GLU A 475 -2.66 6.29 32.55
N GLU A 476 -2.12 7.42 33.02
CA GLU A 476 -2.81 8.62 33.41
C GLU A 476 -2.43 9.77 32.48
N VAL A 477 -3.44 10.50 32.00
CA VAL A 477 -3.30 11.68 31.14
C VAL A 477 -4.41 12.68 31.46
N THR A 478 -4.15 13.98 31.30
CA THR A 478 -5.20 14.97 31.52
C THR A 478 -6.21 14.98 30.38
N VAL A 479 -7.46 15.38 30.66
CA VAL A 479 -8.50 15.62 29.64
C VAL A 479 -7.97 16.53 28.53
N ARG A 480 -7.31 17.64 28.89
CA ARG A 480 -6.73 18.59 27.94
C ARG A 480 -5.78 17.93 26.95
N GLU A 481 -4.84 17.14 27.44
CA GLU A 481 -3.84 16.48 26.59
C GLU A 481 -4.50 15.39 25.73
N LEU A 482 -5.42 14.62 26.30
CA LEU A 482 -6.07 13.53 25.59
C LEU A 482 -6.94 14.02 24.42
N LEU A 483 -7.43 15.26 24.43
CA LEU A 483 -8.10 15.85 23.27
C LEU A 483 -7.18 15.87 22.03
N TYR A 484 -5.89 16.13 22.22
CA TYR A 484 -4.89 16.04 21.16
C TYR A 484 -4.63 14.59 20.75
N GLY A 485 -4.53 13.66 21.70
CA GLY A 485 -4.40 12.22 21.45
C GLY A 485 -5.57 11.62 20.68
N MET A 486 -6.78 12.16 20.85
CA MET A 486 -7.96 11.81 20.08
C MET A 486 -7.93 12.40 18.67
N MET A 487 -7.66 13.69 18.52
CA MET A 487 -7.89 14.39 17.24
C MET A 487 -6.73 14.31 16.25
N LEU A 488 -5.46 14.36 16.72
CA LEU A 488 -4.29 14.42 15.85
C LEU A 488 -3.96 13.07 15.19
N PRO A 489 -3.63 12.01 15.96
CA PRO A 489 -3.32 10.69 15.42
C PRO A 489 -4.60 9.88 15.18
N SER A 490 -5.77 10.45 15.50
CA SER A 490 -7.08 9.80 15.41
C SER A 490 -7.30 8.66 16.41
N GLY A 491 -6.79 8.75 17.65
CA GLY A 491 -6.84 7.69 18.66
C GLY A 491 -8.26 7.22 19.02
N ASN A 492 -8.54 5.93 18.85
CA ASN A 492 -9.81 5.27 19.19
C ASN A 492 -9.89 4.97 20.69
N ASP A 493 -8.78 4.50 21.25
CA ASP A 493 -8.54 4.36 22.69
C ASP A 493 -8.92 5.64 23.47
N ALA A 494 -8.53 6.80 22.96
CA ALA A 494 -8.87 8.09 23.53
C ALA A 494 -10.39 8.36 23.53
N THR A 495 -11.13 7.99 22.48
CA THR A 495 -12.59 8.21 22.44
C THR A 495 -13.35 7.27 23.37
N VAL A 496 -12.86 6.04 23.54
CA VAL A 496 -13.41 5.10 24.52
C VAL A 496 -13.16 5.63 25.93
N ALA A 497 -11.94 6.07 26.24
CA ALA A 497 -11.60 6.64 27.54
C ALA A 497 -12.45 7.90 27.85
N PHE A 498 -12.66 8.78 26.86
CA PHE A 498 -13.56 9.92 27.01
C PHE A 498 -15.00 9.50 27.30
N ALA A 499 -15.50 8.48 26.61
CA ALA A 499 -16.86 8.03 26.78
C ALA A 499 -17.10 7.33 28.12
N GLU A 500 -16.13 6.56 28.61
CA GLU A 500 -16.16 5.99 29.96
C GLU A 500 -16.08 7.09 31.04
N HIS A 501 -15.31 8.16 30.81
CA HIS A 501 -15.13 9.25 31.78
C HIS A 501 -16.30 10.24 31.83
N PHE A 502 -16.86 10.59 30.67
CA PHE A 502 -17.90 11.63 30.56
C PHE A 502 -19.32 11.08 30.35
N GLY A 503 -19.47 9.79 30.04
CA GLY A 503 -20.75 9.20 29.63
C GLY A 503 -21.90 9.45 30.60
N GLN A 504 -21.66 9.27 31.90
CA GLN A 504 -22.67 9.56 32.93
C GLN A 504 -23.06 11.05 32.95
N ARG A 505 -22.10 11.97 32.80
CA ARG A 505 -22.33 13.42 32.87
C ARG A 505 -23.07 13.96 31.65
N LEU A 506 -23.01 13.23 30.54
CA LEU A 506 -23.59 13.61 29.26
C LEU A 506 -24.88 12.84 28.93
N ALA A 507 -25.28 11.88 29.77
CA ALA A 507 -26.44 11.03 29.55
C ALA A 507 -27.73 11.87 29.34
N PRO A 508 -28.53 11.59 28.29
CA PRO A 508 -29.79 12.28 28.06
C PRO A 508 -30.76 12.12 29.26
N GLY A 509 -31.41 13.20 29.67
CA GLY A 509 -32.43 13.17 30.74
C GLY A 509 -31.90 13.32 32.17
N GLY A 510 -30.60 13.60 32.35
CA GLY A 510 -30.04 13.95 33.67
C GLY A 510 -30.07 12.80 34.68
N SER A 511 -29.87 11.57 34.22
CA SER A 511 -29.94 10.35 35.03
C SER A 511 -29.12 10.45 36.33
N GLU A 512 -29.81 10.64 37.46
CA GLU A 512 -29.30 10.38 38.80
C GLU A 512 -29.10 8.88 39.07
N ALA A 513 -29.50 7.99 38.14
CA ALA A 513 -29.16 6.57 38.26
C ALA A 513 -27.64 6.42 38.13
N ALA A 514 -27.03 5.85 39.16
CA ALA A 514 -25.62 5.50 39.13
C ALA A 514 -25.37 4.59 37.94
N VAL A 515 -24.45 5.01 37.08
CA VAL A 515 -23.87 4.16 36.07
C VAL A 515 -22.89 3.26 36.82
N ASP A 516 -23.21 1.98 36.98
CA ASP A 516 -22.49 1.07 37.87
C ASP A 516 -21.24 0.47 37.19
N SER A 517 -21.01 0.76 35.90
CA SER A 517 -19.81 0.30 35.18
C SER A 517 -19.32 1.22 34.05
N PRO A 518 -18.01 1.17 33.68
CA PRO A 518 -17.49 1.88 32.51
C PRO A 518 -18.21 1.55 31.20
N ARG A 519 -18.79 0.34 31.10
CA ARG A 519 -19.55 -0.06 29.92
C ARG A 519 -20.84 0.73 29.78
N GLU A 520 -21.61 0.86 30.87
CA GLU A 520 -22.84 1.64 30.88
C GLU A 520 -22.55 3.13 30.64
N ALA A 521 -21.41 3.65 31.11
CA ALA A 521 -20.99 5.03 30.83
C ALA A 521 -20.76 5.22 29.33
N TYR A 522 -20.03 4.29 28.70
CA TYR A 522 -19.82 4.32 27.26
C TYR A 522 -21.14 4.27 26.48
N ASP A 523 -22.07 3.39 26.87
CA ASP A 523 -23.36 3.26 26.19
C ASP A 523 -24.19 4.55 26.33
N ALA A 524 -24.23 5.16 27.52
CA ALA A 524 -24.85 6.46 27.76
C ALA A 524 -24.21 7.60 26.93
N PHE A 525 -22.90 7.52 26.68
CA PHE A 525 -22.22 8.47 25.80
C PHE A 525 -22.68 8.31 24.34
N VAL A 526 -22.86 7.09 23.85
CA VAL A 526 -23.38 6.84 22.49
C VAL A 526 -24.83 7.34 22.36
N GLU A 527 -25.66 7.19 23.40
CA GLU A 527 -26.99 7.81 23.45
C GLU A 527 -26.90 9.34 23.37
N ALA A 528 -25.97 9.95 24.11
CA ALA A 528 -25.71 11.39 24.05
C ALA A 528 -25.26 11.86 22.65
N MET A 529 -24.48 11.05 21.92
CA MET A 529 -24.08 11.35 20.54
C MET A 529 -25.29 11.44 19.61
N ASN A 530 -26.25 10.52 19.73
CA ASN A 530 -27.46 10.55 18.91
C ASN A 530 -28.43 11.65 19.35
N ALA A 531 -28.59 11.89 20.65
CA ALA A 531 -29.37 13.01 21.15
C ALA A 531 -28.81 14.36 20.67
N MET A 532 -27.48 14.48 20.57
CA MET A 532 -26.83 15.66 19.99
C MET A 532 -27.02 15.75 18.48
N ALA A 533 -27.04 14.62 17.78
CA ALA A 533 -27.37 14.58 16.36
C ALA A 533 -28.80 15.13 16.13
N ASP A 534 -29.76 14.69 16.95
CA ASP A 534 -31.14 15.20 16.94
C ASP A 534 -31.19 16.70 17.29
N GLU A 535 -30.45 17.17 18.31
CA GLU A 535 -30.37 18.59 18.70
C GLU A 535 -29.84 19.48 17.55
N LEU A 536 -28.97 18.92 16.71
CA LEU A 536 -28.36 19.61 15.57
C LEU A 536 -29.11 19.38 14.25
N ASP A 537 -30.28 18.75 14.27
CA ASP A 537 -31.06 18.36 13.09
C ASP A 537 -30.28 17.50 12.07
N MET A 538 -29.35 16.65 12.55
CA MET A 538 -28.56 15.71 11.75
C MET A 538 -29.36 14.44 11.42
N ASN A 539 -30.40 14.61 10.62
CA ASN A 539 -31.44 13.60 10.36
C ASN A 539 -30.96 12.38 9.53
N ASP A 540 -29.81 12.49 8.85
CA ASP A 540 -29.24 11.45 7.99
C ASP A 540 -28.03 10.77 8.68
N SER A 541 -27.93 10.89 10.00
CA SER A 541 -26.80 10.40 10.79
C SER A 541 -27.22 9.54 11.99
N ARG A 542 -26.42 8.51 12.26
CA ARG A 542 -26.57 7.65 13.43
C ARG A 542 -25.21 7.16 13.92
N PHE A 543 -24.99 7.32 15.23
CA PHE A 543 -23.78 6.91 15.93
C PHE A 543 -24.05 5.62 16.71
N THR A 544 -23.19 4.61 16.56
CA THR A 544 -23.27 3.35 17.33
C THR A 544 -22.03 3.13 18.18
N ASN A 545 -20.95 3.87 17.88
CA ASN A 545 -19.71 3.91 18.64
C ASN A 545 -19.07 5.31 18.57
N THR A 546 -18.03 5.52 19.37
CA THR A 546 -17.41 6.83 19.60
C THR A 546 -16.19 7.13 18.73
N HIS A 547 -15.68 6.10 18.05
CA HIS A 547 -14.43 6.17 17.28
C HIS A 547 -14.64 6.18 15.76
N GLY A 548 -15.72 5.59 15.25
CA GLY A 548 -15.93 5.45 13.80
C GLY A 548 -15.38 4.17 13.19
N LEU A 549 -15.31 3.07 13.96
CA LEU A 549 -15.10 1.76 13.35
C LEU A 549 -16.42 1.34 12.68
N THR A 550 -16.31 0.61 11.58
CA THR A 550 -17.48 0.20 10.79
C THR A 550 -18.38 -0.69 11.62
N GLU A 551 -19.63 -0.25 11.79
CA GLU A 551 -20.71 -1.02 12.41
C GLU A 551 -21.99 -0.80 11.61
N GLU A 552 -22.90 -1.76 11.71
CA GLU A 552 -24.19 -1.65 11.06
C GLU A 552 -24.93 -0.39 11.55
N ASN A 553 -25.47 0.39 10.61
CA ASN A 553 -26.16 1.66 10.87
C ASN A 553 -25.27 2.79 11.44
N HIS A 554 -23.94 2.62 11.50
CA HIS A 554 -23.02 3.72 11.84
C HIS A 554 -22.75 4.61 10.62
N LYS A 555 -23.65 5.53 10.33
CA LYS A 555 -23.64 6.33 9.10
C LYS A 555 -23.78 7.82 9.39
N ALA A 556 -23.32 8.65 8.47
CA ALA A 556 -23.65 10.07 8.42
C ALA A 556 -23.68 10.57 6.99
N SER A 557 -24.40 11.67 6.76
CA SER A 557 -24.37 12.39 5.48
C SER A 557 -23.29 13.46 5.45
N ALA A 558 -22.93 13.92 4.25
CA ALA A 558 -21.97 15.02 4.13
C ALA A 558 -22.54 16.33 4.68
N ALA A 559 -23.84 16.56 4.51
CA ALA A 559 -24.56 17.71 5.05
C ALA A 559 -24.52 17.74 6.58
N ASP A 560 -24.83 16.63 7.24
CA ASP A 560 -24.86 16.54 8.70
C ASP A 560 -23.47 16.74 9.32
N LEU A 561 -22.43 16.15 8.70
CA LEU A 561 -21.06 16.35 9.17
C LEU A 561 -20.60 17.80 8.97
N ALA A 562 -21.10 18.51 7.95
CA ALA A 562 -20.84 19.93 7.77
C ALA A 562 -21.54 20.78 8.85
N THR A 563 -22.78 20.43 9.22
CA THR A 563 -23.50 21.03 10.36
C THR A 563 -22.71 20.83 11.65
N LEU A 564 -22.29 19.59 11.95
CA LEU A 564 -21.47 19.30 13.12
C LEU A 564 -20.16 20.10 13.12
N ALA A 565 -19.47 20.18 11.98
CA ALA A 565 -18.25 20.97 11.84
C ALA A 565 -18.49 22.46 12.13
N TYR A 566 -19.56 23.02 11.57
CA TYR A 566 -19.93 24.43 11.76
C TYR A 566 -20.18 24.76 13.23
N HIS A 567 -20.89 23.90 13.96
CA HIS A 567 -21.11 24.08 15.39
C HIS A 567 -19.84 23.88 16.21
N ALA A 568 -19.05 22.84 15.92
CA ALA A 568 -17.82 22.54 16.65
C ALA A 568 -16.76 23.64 16.49
N LEU A 569 -16.60 24.22 15.30
CA LEU A 569 -15.63 25.29 15.03
C LEU A 569 -15.92 26.60 15.78
N LYS A 570 -17.12 26.76 16.36
CA LYS A 570 -17.43 27.90 17.25
C LYS A 570 -16.70 27.79 18.60
N LEU A 571 -16.33 26.58 19.03
CA LEU A 571 -15.59 26.36 20.27
C LEU A 571 -14.10 26.69 20.05
N PRO A 572 -13.50 27.65 20.80
CA PRO A 572 -12.09 28.02 20.62
C PRO A 572 -11.12 26.85 20.81
N LEU A 573 -11.37 26.01 21.83
CA LEU A 573 -10.55 24.82 22.11
C LEU A 573 -10.59 23.80 20.97
N PHE A 574 -11.75 23.64 20.30
CA PHE A 574 -11.86 22.73 19.16
C PHE A 574 -10.96 23.20 18.01
N ARG A 575 -11.01 24.50 17.68
CA ARG A 575 -10.14 25.10 16.65
C ARG A 575 -8.65 24.95 16.97
N GLU A 576 -8.28 25.18 18.23
CA GLU A 576 -6.91 25.01 18.71
C GLU A 576 -6.42 23.57 18.48
N VAL A 577 -7.19 22.59 18.93
CA VAL A 577 -6.81 21.17 18.86
C VAL A 577 -6.73 20.69 17.41
N VAL A 578 -7.74 20.95 16.57
CA VAL A 578 -7.75 20.42 15.19
C VAL A 578 -6.77 21.13 14.25
N GLY A 579 -6.38 22.37 14.58
CA GLY A 579 -5.38 23.16 13.85
C GLY A 579 -3.93 22.83 14.25
N ALA A 580 -3.71 22.09 15.33
CA ALA A 580 -2.37 21.74 15.78
C ALA A 580 -1.71 20.70 14.86
N ALA A 581 -0.47 20.96 14.43
CA ALA A 581 0.30 20.04 13.59
C ALA A 581 0.82 18.83 14.38
N GLN A 582 1.21 19.04 15.63
CA GLN A 582 1.68 18.01 16.56
C GLN A 582 1.52 18.48 18.00
N TYR A 583 1.48 17.54 18.95
CA TYR A 583 1.41 17.82 20.38
C TYR A 583 2.18 16.74 21.14
N GLY A 584 2.99 17.14 22.13
CA GLY A 584 3.74 16.22 22.97
C GLY A 584 3.36 16.38 24.43
N CYS A 585 3.24 15.25 25.16
CA CYS A 585 2.95 15.24 26.58
C CYS A 585 3.75 14.15 27.31
N THR A 586 3.74 14.22 28.64
CA THR A 586 4.31 13.20 29.52
C THR A 586 3.17 12.48 30.22
N VAL A 587 3.07 11.16 30.03
CA VAL A 587 2.06 10.33 30.68
C VAL A 587 2.68 9.57 31.85
N LYS A 588 1.89 9.34 32.90
CA LYS A 588 2.29 8.59 34.10
C LYS A 588 1.70 7.20 34.04
N GLY A 589 2.46 6.16 34.37
CA GLY A 589 1.96 4.79 34.36
C GLY A 589 1.97 4.10 35.72
N PRO A 590 1.45 2.85 35.78
CA PRO A 590 1.43 2.07 37.01
C PRO A 590 2.82 1.90 37.61
N GLY A 591 2.96 2.11 38.91
CA GLY A 591 4.27 2.10 39.59
C GLY A 591 5.06 3.41 39.47
N GLY A 592 4.46 4.47 38.92
CA GLY A 592 4.99 5.84 38.97
C GLY A 592 6.02 6.16 37.89
N TYR A 593 6.14 5.34 36.83
CA TYR A 593 7.01 5.70 35.71
C TYR A 593 6.39 6.81 34.87
N GLU A 594 7.24 7.59 34.20
CA GLU A 594 6.84 8.63 33.26
C GLU A 594 7.40 8.32 31.87
N ARG A 595 6.63 8.59 30.81
CA ARG A 595 7.13 8.54 29.44
C ARG A 595 6.54 9.64 28.58
N ASN A 596 7.28 10.04 27.56
CA ASN A 596 6.83 11.04 26.60
C ASN A 596 6.07 10.39 25.44
N VAL A 597 5.01 11.06 25.01
CA VAL A 597 4.21 10.71 23.84
C VAL A 597 4.20 11.91 22.90
N LEU A 598 4.31 11.66 21.60
CA LEU A 598 4.19 12.68 20.55
C LEU A 598 3.10 12.26 19.57
N TRP A 599 2.08 13.09 19.46
CA TRP A 599 1.00 12.94 18.50
C TRP A 599 1.19 13.89 17.33
N LYS A 600 0.92 13.38 16.12
CA LYS A 600 1.05 14.13 14.86
C LYS A 600 -0.27 14.12 14.14
N ASN A 601 -0.64 15.26 13.56
CA ASN A 601 -1.88 15.40 12.82
C ASN A 601 -1.80 14.65 11.49
N THR A 602 -2.85 13.90 11.20
CA THR A 602 -3.01 13.14 9.95
C THR A 602 -3.49 14.00 8.78
N ASN A 603 -4.02 15.20 9.03
CA ASN A 603 -4.51 16.09 7.98
C ASN A 603 -3.36 16.84 7.30
N HIS A 604 -3.05 16.45 6.06
CA HIS A 604 -1.97 17.06 5.29
C HIS A 604 -2.26 18.49 4.82
N LEU A 605 -3.53 18.92 4.81
CA LEU A 605 -3.89 20.28 4.39
C LEU A 605 -3.35 21.36 5.33
N LEU A 606 -3.11 21.05 6.62
CA LEU A 606 -2.55 22.00 7.60
C LEU A 606 -1.14 22.50 7.25
N ARG A 607 -0.47 21.88 6.26
CA ARG A 607 0.82 22.34 5.72
C ARG A 607 0.67 23.45 4.68
N ILE A 608 -0.56 23.77 4.29
CA ILE A 608 -0.90 24.76 3.27
C ILE A 608 -1.58 25.93 3.97
N GLU A 609 -1.11 27.14 3.69
CA GLU A 609 -1.68 28.36 4.23
C GLU A 609 -3.19 28.46 3.91
N GLY A 610 -3.98 28.89 4.91
CA GLY A 610 -5.42 29.03 4.80
C GLY A 610 -6.23 27.81 5.25
N TYR A 611 -5.63 26.63 5.45
CA TYR A 611 -6.33 25.48 6.03
C TYR A 611 -6.09 25.36 7.54
N ASP A 612 -7.14 25.13 8.31
CA ASP A 612 -7.09 25.15 9.78
C ASP A 612 -7.81 23.96 10.45
N GLY A 613 -8.16 22.92 9.69
CA GLY A 613 -8.80 21.71 10.22
C GLY A 613 -9.39 20.82 9.11
N VAL A 614 -10.21 19.80 9.43
CA VAL A 614 -10.73 19.44 10.76
C VAL A 614 -10.39 17.99 11.09
N LYS A 615 -10.89 17.02 10.31
CA LYS A 615 -10.71 15.60 10.64
C LYS A 615 -10.74 14.69 9.42
N THR A 616 -9.75 13.82 9.34
CA THR A 616 -9.64 12.68 8.40
C THR A 616 -10.40 11.46 8.94
N GLY A 617 -10.89 10.61 8.05
CA GLY A 617 -11.42 9.28 8.40
C GLY A 617 -11.16 8.28 7.29
N THR A 618 -10.81 7.04 7.64
CA THR A 618 -10.68 5.95 6.66
C THR A 618 -11.10 4.64 7.31
N THR A 619 -12.02 3.93 6.67
CA THR A 619 -12.24 2.49 6.86
C THR A 619 -12.45 1.87 5.50
N THR A 620 -12.37 0.54 5.40
CA THR A 620 -12.66 -0.18 4.15
C THR A 620 -14.06 0.14 3.62
N ALA A 621 -15.06 0.22 4.51
CA ALA A 621 -16.44 0.52 4.12
C ALA A 621 -16.64 2.00 3.72
N ALA A 622 -16.04 2.92 4.46
CA ALA A 622 -16.17 4.36 4.21
C ALA A 622 -15.40 4.82 2.98
N GLY A 623 -14.27 4.20 2.66
CA GLY A 623 -13.25 4.82 1.81
C GLY A 623 -12.57 5.98 2.53
N ALA A 624 -11.96 6.89 1.77
CA ALA A 624 -11.25 8.02 2.34
C ALA A 624 -12.18 9.24 2.55
N CYS A 625 -12.41 9.59 3.81
CA CYS A 625 -13.24 10.73 4.22
C CYS A 625 -12.38 11.89 4.76
N LEU A 626 -12.89 13.11 4.61
CA LEU A 626 -12.26 14.32 5.12
C LEU A 626 -13.29 15.44 5.33
N VAL A 627 -13.35 15.96 6.56
CA VAL A 627 -14.00 17.23 6.88
C VAL A 627 -12.91 18.29 7.03
N SER A 628 -13.01 19.38 6.28
CA SER A 628 -12.00 20.43 6.22
C SER A 628 -12.58 21.82 6.43
N SER A 629 -11.81 22.66 7.10
CA SER A 629 -12.07 24.09 7.23
C SER A 629 -10.95 24.86 6.54
N GLY A 630 -11.34 25.91 5.82
CA GLY A 630 -10.42 26.80 5.12
C GLY A 630 -10.87 28.25 5.24
N ARG A 631 -9.89 29.15 5.34
CA ARG A 631 -10.08 30.58 5.45
C ARG A 631 -9.32 31.32 4.36
N ARG A 632 -9.91 32.40 3.90
CA ARG A 632 -9.29 33.35 2.99
C ARG A 632 -9.77 34.73 3.34
N ASP A 633 -8.85 35.61 3.71
CA ASP A 633 -9.15 36.94 4.24
C ASP A 633 -10.11 36.85 5.44
N ASP A 634 -11.28 37.49 5.36
CA ASP A 634 -12.33 37.41 6.37
C ASP A 634 -13.29 36.23 6.18
N GLN A 635 -13.22 35.52 5.04
CA GLN A 635 -14.14 34.46 4.66
C GLN A 635 -13.71 33.08 5.15
N SER A 636 -14.68 32.20 5.39
CA SER A 636 -14.45 30.80 5.75
C SER A 636 -15.37 29.86 4.97
N LEU A 637 -14.85 28.67 4.66
CA LEU A 637 -15.59 27.58 4.04
C LEU A 637 -15.35 26.28 4.80
N ILE A 638 -16.39 25.46 4.85
CA ILE A 638 -16.32 24.07 5.30
C ILE A 638 -16.59 23.18 4.10
N VAL A 639 -15.73 22.19 3.89
CA VAL A 639 -15.87 21.19 2.82
C VAL A 639 -15.84 19.81 3.44
N VAL A 640 -16.83 18.98 3.08
CA VAL A 640 -16.92 17.58 3.49
C VAL A 640 -16.81 16.69 2.26
N VAL A 641 -15.96 15.68 2.35
CA VAL A 641 -15.73 14.65 1.34
C VAL A 641 -15.91 13.29 1.99
N LEU A 642 -16.82 12.46 1.46
CA LEU A 642 -17.09 11.10 1.95
C LEU A 642 -16.81 10.07 0.86
N GLY A 643 -15.95 9.09 1.19
CA GLY A 643 -15.64 7.96 0.33
C GLY A 643 -14.92 8.31 -0.98
N ALA A 644 -13.87 9.12 -0.90
CA ALA A 644 -12.91 9.26 -1.99
C ALA A 644 -12.21 7.92 -2.29
N ALA A 645 -11.81 7.74 -3.55
CA ALA A 645 -11.26 6.48 -4.07
C ALA A 645 -9.93 6.07 -3.41
N SER A 646 -9.19 7.03 -2.84
CA SER A 646 -7.95 6.76 -2.10
C SER A 646 -7.66 7.85 -1.06
N SER A 647 -6.71 7.57 -0.17
CA SER A 647 -6.24 8.53 0.82
C SER A 647 -5.71 9.83 0.21
N GLU A 648 -5.05 9.76 -0.94
CA GLU A 648 -4.53 10.94 -1.64
C GLU A 648 -5.63 11.67 -2.42
N SER A 649 -6.54 10.91 -3.04
CA SER A 649 -7.66 11.46 -3.80
C SER A 649 -8.55 12.35 -2.92
N ARG A 650 -8.72 12.05 -1.62
CA ARG A 650 -9.48 12.90 -0.69
C ARG A 650 -8.96 14.34 -0.66
N TYR A 651 -7.64 14.53 -0.75
CA TYR A 651 -7.03 15.87 -0.71
C TYR A 651 -7.16 16.59 -2.05
N VAL A 652 -7.10 15.84 -3.15
CA VAL A 652 -7.36 16.37 -4.50
C VAL A 652 -8.81 16.85 -4.61
N ASP A 653 -9.76 16.00 -4.22
CA ASP A 653 -11.20 16.29 -4.22
C ASP A 653 -11.48 17.53 -3.37
N THR A 654 -11.01 17.55 -2.10
CA THR A 654 -11.20 18.68 -1.20
C THR A 654 -10.63 19.97 -1.77
N ARG A 655 -9.41 19.97 -2.33
CA ARG A 655 -8.80 21.19 -2.88
C ARG A 655 -9.53 21.70 -4.12
N ASN A 656 -10.02 20.80 -4.98
CA ASN A 656 -10.85 21.17 -6.12
C ASN A 656 -12.15 21.82 -5.67
N LEU A 657 -12.81 21.24 -4.66
CA LEU A 657 -14.04 21.76 -4.07
C LEU A 657 -13.83 23.11 -3.39
N PHE A 658 -12.73 23.33 -2.66
CA PHE A 658 -12.44 24.66 -2.09
C PHE A 658 -12.26 25.73 -3.18
N ARG A 659 -11.49 25.44 -4.25
CA ARG A 659 -11.31 26.38 -5.37
C ARG A 659 -12.65 26.78 -5.99
N TYR A 660 -13.52 25.79 -6.19
CA TYR A 660 -14.87 26.01 -6.70
C TYR A 660 -15.76 26.77 -5.71
N GLY A 661 -15.71 26.40 -4.43
CA GLY A 661 -16.49 26.98 -3.34
C GLY A 661 -16.21 28.47 -3.13
N TRP A 662 -14.94 28.91 -3.24
CA TRP A 662 -14.62 30.34 -3.15
C TRP A 662 -15.30 31.17 -4.25
N GLY A 663 -15.39 30.62 -5.47
CA GLY A 663 -16.12 31.26 -6.56
C GLY A 663 -17.62 31.35 -6.29
N ARG A 664 -18.21 30.27 -5.74
CA ARG A 664 -19.63 30.24 -5.35
C ARG A 664 -19.97 31.23 -4.23
N LEU A 665 -19.11 31.33 -3.22
CA LEU A 665 -19.30 32.25 -2.10
C LEU A 665 -19.25 33.72 -2.56
N ALA A 666 -18.33 34.06 -3.46
CA ALA A 666 -18.25 35.41 -4.03
C ALA A 666 -19.51 35.82 -4.80
N GLN A 667 -20.06 34.91 -5.62
CA GLN A 667 -21.31 35.13 -6.37
C GLN A 667 -22.50 35.37 -5.43
N GLN A 668 -22.62 34.58 -4.36
CA GLN A 668 -23.71 34.71 -3.40
C GLN A 668 -23.67 36.05 -2.64
N ARG A 669 -22.47 36.57 -2.36
CA ARG A 669 -22.26 37.84 -1.64
C ARG A 669 -22.34 39.08 -2.54
N GLY A 670 -22.63 38.92 -3.83
CA GLY A 670 -22.78 40.04 -4.77
C GLY A 670 -21.47 40.79 -5.05
N ALA A 671 -20.32 40.13 -4.87
CA ALA A 671 -19.05 40.68 -5.31
C ALA A 671 -19.00 40.63 -6.86
N PRO A 672 -18.62 41.74 -7.53
CA PRO A 672 -18.64 41.84 -9.00
C PRO A 672 -17.69 40.87 -9.70
#